data_AF-A0A8H5R7V7-F1
#
_entry.id   AF-A0A8H5R7V7-F1
#
_cell.length_a   1.000
_cell.length_b   1.000
_cell.length_c   1.000
_cell.angle_alpha   90.00
_cell.angle_beta   90.00
_cell.angle_gamma   90.00
#
_symmetry.space_group_name_H-M   'P 1'
#
loop_
_entity.id
_entity.type
_entity.pdbx_description
1 polymer ?
#
loop_
_entity_poly.entity_id
_entity_poly.type
_entity_poly.pdbx_seq_one_letter_code
_entity_poly.pdbx_strand_id
1 'polypeptide(L)'
;MGRLTKFLSDAEKAVRQAGRDLQQQQQPAGYPQPQQGQQTQQYRNSPGYPAPYQPQQQQQQQYYQTYPPPPVQPQAELQGSPVASPPQQVQYHQQQYPYKAQQSPQQLPASGSAPVPQHFASSPRQAVSNSGPSTPMPLGIQPVTECIDMPFTLPTYWFIHSSCPDFVICSRCYADRILNSPFRDTFTPVWHDDRLERQCLFGTPRVRDYLWPAALSSMSLDNMMSFMAMRPALGRCPEDKSVEGQEWYYPPDRPEMAICKPCYEDYFKHTSFGNRFSTHKPQGAASCDHNLWYIRRMLKLYSPNNNWTAFTTGFYKRLQLPPCPKAQPIAGPERTWFMSSRAPSNFSVCEACYWDYFHESTESQSFRTARLGPSQQASCDMAQANMLIPIIRAVDKGNYPRFWSILQSLSQHPPCDPQGASGIRWYTLPSDPPELDVCATCMAGTIASMNMTHFFKIKQSVGPSEARLCSFNLPGYPRGVLFLQRFAEAAYINDWRPLSELAVDLSTAPTCPKIDLESAKNRRWWGWDNAHICQECYVVVAKGTKLERHFTMKGSQVAESRLCDLYSPRMRQLYKNACKTQDLASFLSFARQRREIYLRTVPEMNRMLAAAKHALSQAQTLGLAAVTFSAAGNLNATNFYYDHTVGNSTVGHGYQNEQLLQAAMADHSMQQVGAAATGPAAVARVGVLERMWKQVE
;
A
#
# COMPACT_ATOMS: atom_id res chain seq x y z
N MET A 1 -3.08 -0.91 -17.22
CA MET A 1 -2.17 -0.24 -16.25
C MET A 1 -2.86 0.39 -15.04
N GLY A 2 -4.20 0.39 -14.89
CA GLY A 2 -4.87 1.00 -13.69
C GLY A 2 -4.60 0.30 -12.37
N ARG A 3 -3.83 -0.79 -12.42
CA ARG A 3 -3.37 -1.62 -11.30
C ARG A 3 -1.90 -1.40 -10.99
N LEU A 4 -1.18 -0.64 -11.83
CA LEU A 4 -0.03 0.12 -11.37
C LEU A 4 -0.54 1.05 -10.26
N THR A 5 -1.63 1.79 -10.44
CA THR A 5 -2.27 2.59 -9.38
C THR A 5 -2.57 1.80 -8.09
N LYS A 6 -3.03 0.53 -8.18
CA LYS A 6 -3.17 -0.39 -7.02
C LYS A 6 -1.84 -0.79 -6.40
N PHE A 7 -0.88 -1.29 -7.20
CA PHE A 7 0.44 -1.65 -6.70
C PHE A 7 1.14 -0.44 -6.06
N LEU A 8 0.96 0.74 -6.63
CA LEU A 8 1.46 1.97 -6.10
C LEU A 8 0.69 2.38 -4.83
N SER A 9 -0.63 2.25 -4.77
CA SER A 9 -1.44 2.46 -3.54
C SER A 9 -1.07 1.48 -2.41
N ASP A 10 -0.82 0.21 -2.72
CA ASP A 10 -0.41 -0.82 -1.76
C ASP A 10 1.08 -0.71 -1.39
N ALA A 11 1.94 -0.28 -2.33
CA ALA A 11 3.31 0.10 -2.06
C ALA A 11 3.35 1.34 -1.16
N GLU A 12 2.46 2.31 -1.33
CA GLU A 12 2.33 3.45 -0.41
C GLU A 12 1.99 2.97 1.01
N LYS A 13 1.07 2.01 1.16
CA LYS A 13 0.77 1.38 2.47
C LYS A 13 1.98 0.60 3.02
N ALA A 14 2.71 -0.13 2.17
CA ALA A 14 3.88 -0.93 2.55
C ALA A 14 5.11 -0.08 2.92
N VAL A 15 5.36 1.03 2.21
CA VAL A 15 6.37 2.06 2.55
C VAL A 15 6.04 2.73 3.87
N ARG A 16 4.76 3.07 4.07
CA ARG A 16 4.27 3.63 5.35
C ARG A 16 4.41 2.63 6.51
N GLN A 17 4.37 1.33 6.24
CA GLN A 17 4.61 0.30 7.25
C GLN A 17 6.10 0.11 7.50
N ALA A 18 6.91 -0.06 6.44
CA ALA A 18 8.36 -0.19 6.54
C ALA A 18 9.03 1.04 7.19
N GLY A 19 8.56 2.26 6.92
CA GLY A 19 9.03 3.48 7.59
C GLY A 19 8.66 3.55 9.08
N ARG A 20 7.53 2.94 9.48
CA ARG A 20 7.16 2.78 10.90
C ARG A 20 7.97 1.68 11.58
N ASP A 21 8.23 0.58 10.88
CA ASP A 21 9.02 -0.55 11.38
C ASP A 21 10.51 -0.16 11.54
N LEU A 22 11.07 0.66 10.63
CA LEU A 22 12.42 1.25 10.74
C LEU A 22 12.54 2.23 11.92
N GLN A 23 11.49 2.99 12.23
CA GLN A 23 11.45 3.83 13.44
C GLN A 23 11.29 3.01 14.73
N GLN A 24 10.67 1.82 14.66
CA GLN A 24 10.53 0.92 15.81
C GLN A 24 11.77 0.07 16.06
N GLN A 25 12.57 -0.26 15.04
CA GLN A 25 13.85 -0.97 15.18
C GLN A 25 14.96 -0.15 15.88
N GLN A 26 14.73 1.13 16.17
CA GLN A 26 15.61 1.93 17.04
C GLN A 26 15.26 1.81 18.53
N GLN A 27 14.35 0.90 18.93
CA GLN A 27 14.11 0.54 20.33
C GLN A 27 14.69 -0.86 20.62
N PRO A 28 15.52 -1.04 21.66
CA PRO A 28 16.07 -2.34 22.00
C PRO A 28 14.97 -3.32 22.45
N ALA A 29 15.03 -4.55 21.92
CA ALA A 29 14.09 -5.62 22.18
C ALA A 29 14.09 -6.05 23.66
N GLY A 30 12.92 -6.05 24.29
CA GLY A 30 12.72 -6.59 25.64
C GLY A 30 12.79 -8.12 25.66
N TYR A 31 13.41 -8.67 26.71
CA TYR A 31 13.62 -10.10 26.94
C TYR A 31 12.31 -10.89 27.16
N PRO A 32 12.28 -12.21 26.87
CA PRO A 32 11.09 -13.06 27.07
C PRO A 32 10.79 -13.30 28.55
N GLN A 33 9.52 -13.22 28.94
CA GLN A 33 9.04 -13.64 30.27
C GLN A 33 9.09 -15.18 30.43
N PRO A 34 9.50 -15.72 31.60
CA PRO A 34 9.34 -17.14 31.91
C PRO A 34 7.90 -17.49 32.35
N GLN A 35 7.46 -18.68 31.92
CA GLN A 35 6.15 -19.29 32.15
C GLN A 35 5.86 -19.50 33.65
N GLN A 36 4.72 -19.00 34.14
CA GLN A 36 4.17 -19.37 35.44
C GLN A 36 3.39 -20.69 35.34
N GLY A 37 3.75 -21.63 36.21
CA GLY A 37 3.11 -22.94 36.37
C GLY A 37 1.72 -22.84 36.99
N GLN A 38 0.86 -23.75 36.53
CA GLN A 38 -0.51 -23.97 36.97
C GLN A 38 -0.57 -24.44 38.43
N GLN A 39 -1.43 -23.82 39.24
CA GLN A 39 -2.07 -24.48 40.38
C GLN A 39 -3.56 -24.17 40.43
N THR A 40 -4.26 -25.12 41.04
CA THR A 40 -5.58 -25.63 40.70
C THR A 40 -6.73 -24.95 41.45
N GLN A 41 -7.92 -25.09 40.87
CA GLN A 41 -9.24 -24.58 41.24
C GLN A 41 -9.71 -24.84 42.69
N GLN A 42 -10.64 -23.99 43.18
CA GLN A 42 -11.93 -24.46 43.72
C GLN A 42 -13.03 -23.37 43.72
N TYR A 43 -14.24 -23.79 43.33
CA TYR A 43 -15.49 -23.05 43.12
C TYR A 43 -16.29 -22.79 44.42
N ARG A 44 -17.01 -21.65 44.52
CA ARG A 44 -18.49 -21.61 44.69
C ARG A 44 -19.13 -20.19 44.67
N ASN A 45 -20.02 -20.00 43.69
CA ASN A 45 -21.35 -19.37 43.64
C ASN A 45 -21.76 -18.13 44.48
N SER A 46 -22.16 -17.09 43.75
CA SER A 46 -23.14 -15.98 43.99
C SER A 46 -24.52 -16.48 44.52
N PRO A 47 -25.52 -15.64 44.94
CA PRO A 47 -25.82 -14.26 44.47
C PRO A 47 -26.42 -13.23 45.47
N GLY A 48 -26.48 -11.96 45.06
CA GLY A 48 -27.34 -10.94 45.69
C GLY A 48 -27.06 -9.51 45.23
N TYR A 49 -27.98 -8.91 44.47
CA TYR A 49 -28.14 -7.46 44.31
C TYR A 49 -29.07 -6.94 45.44
N PRO A 50 -28.92 -5.68 45.91
CA PRO A 50 -29.66 -4.57 45.29
C PRO A 50 -28.86 -3.25 45.14
N ALA A 51 -29.39 -2.37 44.28
CA ALA A 51 -28.95 -1.02 43.92
C ALA A 51 -29.21 0.05 45.03
N PRO A 52 -29.23 1.37 44.75
CA PRO A 52 -28.21 2.28 44.19
C PRO A 52 -27.85 3.40 45.21
N TYR A 53 -26.64 3.99 45.15
CA TYR A 53 -26.35 5.26 45.85
C TYR A 53 -25.63 6.26 44.95
N GLN A 54 -26.20 7.47 44.93
CA GLN A 54 -25.73 8.68 44.26
C GLN A 54 -24.74 9.47 45.16
N PRO A 55 -24.05 10.50 44.64
CA PRO A 55 -22.66 10.80 44.98
C PRO A 55 -22.50 11.75 46.17
N GLN A 56 -21.52 11.48 47.02
CA GLN A 56 -21.03 12.47 48.00
C GLN A 56 -19.72 13.09 47.53
N GLN A 57 -19.77 14.41 47.37
CA GLN A 57 -18.64 15.30 47.25
C GLN A 57 -17.75 15.20 48.50
N GLN A 58 -16.45 14.99 48.32
CA GLN A 58 -15.46 15.34 49.35
C GLN A 58 -14.49 16.37 48.78
N GLN A 59 -14.53 17.54 49.41
CA GLN A 59 -13.57 18.62 49.31
C GLN A 59 -12.27 18.23 50.02
N GLN A 60 -11.15 18.64 49.39
CA GLN A 60 -9.89 19.11 49.96
C GLN A 60 -9.12 18.24 50.97
N GLN A 61 -7.87 17.95 50.65
CA GLN A 61 -6.72 18.63 51.28
C GLN A 61 -5.42 18.38 50.50
N GLN A 62 -4.82 19.45 49.98
CA GLN A 62 -3.46 19.48 49.44
C GLN A 62 -2.48 19.45 50.62
N TYR A 63 -1.68 18.39 50.72
CA TYR A 63 -0.44 18.43 51.49
C TYR A 63 0.74 18.61 50.52
N TYR A 64 1.40 19.76 50.62
CA TYR A 64 2.73 19.97 50.07
C TYR A 64 3.74 19.20 50.93
N GLN A 65 4.47 18.24 50.34
CA GLN A 65 5.74 17.79 50.90
C GLN A 65 6.89 18.26 50.01
N THR A 66 7.65 19.20 50.56
CA THR A 66 8.97 19.66 50.12
C THR A 66 9.99 18.52 50.19
N TYR A 67 10.65 18.22 49.07
CA TYR A 67 11.86 17.39 49.03
C TYR A 67 13.11 18.26 49.23
N PRO A 68 14.10 17.85 50.06
CA PRO A 68 15.40 18.50 50.12
C PRO A 68 16.30 18.11 48.91
N PRO A 69 17.24 18.98 48.49
CA PRO A 69 18.14 18.72 47.37
C PRO A 69 19.26 17.71 47.74
N PRO A 70 19.83 17.00 46.76
CA PRO A 70 20.87 15.99 46.99
C PRO A 70 22.24 16.61 47.33
N PRO A 71 23.10 15.91 48.10
CA PRO A 71 24.42 16.40 48.47
C PRO A 71 25.45 16.31 47.33
N VAL A 72 26.30 17.34 47.27
CA VAL A 72 27.46 17.47 46.38
C VAL A 72 28.62 16.64 46.92
N GLN A 73 29.32 15.88 46.05
CA GLN A 73 30.63 15.30 46.34
C GLN A 73 31.62 15.52 45.17
N PRO A 74 32.94 15.53 45.46
CA PRO A 74 33.92 16.37 44.75
C PRO A 74 34.48 15.75 43.47
N GLN A 75 34.87 16.63 42.53
CA GLN A 75 35.61 16.28 41.31
C GLN A 75 37.03 15.80 41.63
N ALA A 76 37.40 14.65 41.08
CA ALA A 76 38.79 14.24 40.93
C ALA A 76 39.18 14.34 39.44
N GLU A 77 40.19 15.16 39.16
CA GLU A 77 40.90 15.24 37.88
C GLU A 77 41.71 13.98 37.63
N LEU A 78 41.74 13.47 36.39
CA LEU A 78 42.87 12.71 35.84
C LEU A 78 42.92 12.88 34.31
N GLN A 79 44.12 13.21 33.84
CA GLN A 79 44.55 13.51 32.47
C GLN A 79 44.74 12.23 31.61
N GLY A 80 44.68 12.38 30.27
CA GLY A 80 45.47 11.58 29.31
C GLY A 80 44.71 10.84 28.18
N SER A 81 44.84 11.34 26.94
CA SER A 81 44.50 10.74 25.62
C SER A 81 45.28 9.42 25.33
N PRO A 82 45.12 8.63 24.21
CA PRO A 82 44.53 8.95 22.89
C PRO A 82 43.83 7.81 22.07
N VAL A 83 43.35 8.19 20.86
CA VAL A 83 43.02 7.38 19.66
C VAL A 83 41.76 6.48 19.65
N ALA A 84 40.74 6.89 18.89
CA ALA A 84 39.70 6.01 18.36
C ALA A 84 39.83 5.92 16.83
N SER A 85 40.10 4.70 16.35
CA SER A 85 40.03 4.27 14.95
C SER A 85 38.60 4.37 14.39
N PRO A 86 38.42 4.50 13.06
CA PRO A 86 37.09 4.61 12.46
C PRO A 86 36.29 3.29 12.59
N PRO A 87 34.95 3.35 12.75
CA PRO A 87 34.12 2.15 12.73
C PRO A 87 34.13 1.51 11.34
N GLN A 88 34.48 0.23 11.31
CA GLN A 88 34.43 -0.64 10.12
C GLN A 88 33.02 -0.69 9.55
N GLN A 89 32.92 -0.52 8.22
CA GLN A 89 31.72 -0.74 7.44
C GLN A 89 31.27 -2.20 7.57
N VAL A 90 30.08 -2.43 8.13
CA VAL A 90 29.41 -3.74 8.05
C VAL A 90 28.80 -3.88 6.67
N GLN A 91 29.51 -4.60 5.81
CA GLN A 91 29.12 -4.90 4.43
C GLN A 91 28.14 -6.08 4.44
N TYR A 92 26.84 -5.82 4.25
CA TYR A 92 25.83 -6.88 4.11
C TYR A 92 26.04 -7.63 2.78
N HIS A 93 26.71 -8.79 2.82
CA HIS A 93 26.78 -9.72 1.71
C HIS A 93 25.46 -10.49 1.56
N GLN A 94 24.71 -10.23 0.48
CA GLN A 94 23.80 -11.26 -0.05
C GLN A 94 24.67 -12.39 -0.62
N GLN A 95 24.69 -13.52 0.09
CA GLN A 95 25.53 -14.67 -0.23
C GLN A 95 25.14 -15.28 -1.59
N GLN A 96 26.06 -15.22 -2.55
CA GLN A 96 26.09 -16.12 -3.70
C GLN A 96 26.52 -17.51 -3.20
N TYR A 97 25.70 -18.55 -3.43
CA TYR A 97 26.06 -19.92 -3.06
C TYR A 97 26.42 -20.77 -4.30
N PRO A 98 27.55 -21.48 -4.29
CA PRO A 98 27.85 -22.53 -5.27
C PRO A 98 27.19 -23.86 -4.86
N TYR A 99 26.62 -24.59 -5.83
CA TYR A 99 25.90 -25.84 -5.58
C TYR A 99 26.78 -27.06 -5.84
N LYS A 100 26.88 -27.99 -4.87
CA LYS A 100 27.33 -29.38 -5.09
C LYS A 100 26.11 -30.27 -5.27
N ALA A 101 26.08 -31.02 -6.37
CA ALA A 101 25.02 -31.97 -6.69
C ALA A 101 25.13 -33.21 -5.78
N GLN A 102 24.03 -33.56 -5.10
CA GLN A 102 23.82 -34.89 -4.52
C GLN A 102 22.40 -35.39 -4.82
N GLN A 103 22.34 -36.67 -5.17
CA GLN A 103 21.21 -37.39 -5.75
C GLN A 103 20.11 -37.72 -4.72
N SER A 104 18.89 -37.89 -5.24
CA SER A 104 17.64 -38.29 -4.57
C SER A 104 17.73 -39.66 -3.86
N PRO A 105 16.80 -40.00 -2.93
CA PRO A 105 15.45 -40.44 -3.34
C PRO A 105 14.29 -40.13 -2.37
N GLN A 106 13.10 -39.85 -2.91
CA GLN A 106 11.83 -40.58 -2.69
C GLN A 106 10.61 -39.72 -3.11
N GLN A 107 9.84 -40.28 -4.04
CA GLN A 107 8.64 -39.74 -4.64
C GLN A 107 7.42 -39.93 -3.72
N LEU A 108 6.54 -38.92 -3.67
CA LEU A 108 5.16 -39.01 -3.17
C LEU A 108 4.21 -38.59 -4.31
N PRO A 109 2.97 -39.12 -4.34
CA PRO A 109 2.29 -39.47 -5.57
C PRO A 109 1.71 -38.30 -6.36
N ALA A 110 1.86 -38.38 -7.68
CA ALA A 110 1.24 -37.50 -8.65
C ALA A 110 -0.29 -37.59 -8.55
N SER A 111 -0.93 -36.48 -8.18
CA SER A 111 -2.36 -36.28 -8.44
C SER A 111 -2.52 -35.85 -9.90
N GLY A 112 -3.34 -36.59 -10.65
CA GLY A 112 -3.46 -36.53 -12.09
C GLY A 112 -3.60 -35.12 -12.65
N SER A 113 -2.56 -34.68 -13.36
CA SER A 113 -2.63 -33.56 -14.28
C SER A 113 -3.34 -34.06 -15.53
N ALA A 114 -4.58 -33.64 -15.76
CA ALA A 114 -5.16 -33.77 -17.09
C ALA A 114 -4.24 -33.05 -18.08
N PRO A 115 -3.94 -33.62 -19.26
CA PRO A 115 -3.10 -32.96 -20.24
C PRO A 115 -3.74 -31.62 -20.60
N VAL A 116 -2.98 -30.54 -20.42
CA VAL A 116 -3.29 -29.23 -20.97
C VAL A 116 -3.57 -29.45 -22.46
N PRO A 117 -4.75 -29.09 -22.99
CA PRO A 117 -4.97 -29.15 -24.41
C PRO A 117 -3.88 -28.32 -25.08
N GLN A 118 -3.04 -28.96 -25.88
CA GLN A 118 -2.19 -28.27 -26.83
C GLN A 118 -3.13 -27.63 -27.85
N HIS A 119 -3.65 -26.45 -27.50
CA HIS A 119 -4.31 -25.62 -28.48
C HIS A 119 -3.23 -25.22 -29.46
N PHE A 120 -3.31 -25.83 -30.64
CA PHE A 120 -2.75 -25.29 -31.87
C PHE A 120 -2.94 -23.78 -31.81
N ALA A 121 -1.81 -23.07 -31.71
CA ALA A 121 -1.79 -21.64 -31.87
C ALA A 121 -2.49 -21.37 -33.20
N SER A 122 -3.73 -20.89 -33.14
CA SER A 122 -4.26 -20.10 -34.23
C SER A 122 -3.22 -19.01 -34.38
N SER A 123 -2.51 -19.01 -35.51
CA SER A 123 -1.54 -17.98 -35.85
C SER A 123 -2.08 -16.64 -35.37
N PRO A 124 -1.28 -15.79 -34.71
CA PRO A 124 -1.75 -14.47 -34.35
C PRO A 124 -2.27 -13.85 -35.63
N ARG A 125 -3.61 -13.67 -35.71
CA ARG A 125 -4.21 -12.85 -36.75
C ARG A 125 -3.36 -11.60 -36.78
N GLN A 126 -2.73 -11.41 -37.93
CA GLN A 126 -1.70 -10.44 -38.23
C GLN A 126 -1.81 -9.27 -37.25
N ALA A 127 -0.74 -9.03 -36.50
CA ALA A 127 -0.50 -7.71 -35.96
C ALA A 127 -0.76 -6.76 -37.12
N VAL A 128 -1.89 -6.03 -37.07
CA VAL A 128 -2.18 -4.99 -38.02
C VAL A 128 -0.93 -4.12 -37.98
N SER A 129 -0.22 -4.09 -39.11
CA SER A 129 0.96 -3.28 -39.29
C SER A 129 0.69 -1.90 -38.71
N ASN A 130 1.70 -1.29 -38.08
CA ASN A 130 1.73 0.13 -37.73
C ASN A 130 1.72 1.02 -39.00
N SER A 131 0.96 0.68 -40.04
CA SER A 131 0.49 1.66 -41.00
C SER A 131 -0.45 2.57 -40.21
N GLY A 132 -0.07 3.84 -40.05
CA GLY A 132 -0.98 4.86 -39.55
C GLY A 132 -2.32 4.78 -40.28
N PRO A 133 -3.44 5.15 -39.64
CA PRO A 133 -4.74 5.08 -40.29
C PRO A 133 -4.69 5.84 -41.61
N SER A 134 -5.17 5.22 -42.68
CA SER A 134 -5.29 5.84 -44.01
C SER A 134 -6.22 7.05 -43.99
N THR A 135 -7.14 7.08 -43.03
CA THR A 135 -7.96 8.24 -42.68
C THR A 135 -7.21 9.10 -41.65
N PRO A 136 -7.04 10.42 -41.87
CA PRO A 136 -6.42 11.28 -40.86
C PRO A 136 -7.32 11.38 -39.62
N MET A 137 -6.69 11.45 -38.44
CA MET A 137 -7.40 11.71 -37.19
C MET A 137 -8.07 13.10 -37.22
N PRO A 138 -9.27 13.26 -36.63
CA PRO A 138 -9.89 14.57 -36.47
C PRO A 138 -8.94 15.56 -35.78
N LEU A 139 -8.92 16.81 -36.26
CA LEU A 139 -8.08 17.90 -35.74
C LEU A 139 -6.56 17.59 -35.73
N GLY A 140 -6.09 16.59 -36.47
CA GLY A 140 -4.68 16.18 -36.44
C GLY A 140 -4.24 15.55 -35.12
N ILE A 141 -5.19 15.10 -34.29
CA ILE A 141 -4.93 14.52 -32.97
C ILE A 141 -4.01 13.30 -33.11
N GLN A 142 -2.90 13.32 -32.38
CA GLN A 142 -2.04 12.13 -32.24
C GLN A 142 -2.70 11.15 -31.26
N PRO A 143 -2.97 9.90 -31.67
CA PRO A 143 -3.49 8.90 -30.75
C PRO A 143 -2.49 8.63 -29.63
N VAL A 144 -3.00 8.44 -28.41
CA VAL A 144 -2.20 7.90 -27.30
C VAL A 144 -1.63 6.53 -27.65
N THR A 145 -0.53 6.15 -27.02
CA THR A 145 0.28 4.97 -27.39
C THR A 145 -0.47 3.66 -27.23
N GLU A 146 -1.34 3.56 -26.23
CA GLU A 146 -2.26 2.45 -26.03
C GLU A 146 -3.55 2.89 -25.33
N CYS A 147 -4.54 2.01 -25.23
CA CYS A 147 -5.81 2.33 -24.58
C CYS A 147 -5.59 2.78 -23.13
N ILE A 148 -6.15 3.95 -22.77
CA ILE A 148 -6.14 4.48 -21.40
C ILE A 148 -7.13 3.68 -20.55
N ASP A 149 -6.73 2.47 -20.17
CA ASP A 149 -7.51 1.53 -19.37
C ASP A 149 -7.42 1.81 -17.87
N MET A 150 -6.99 3.02 -17.49
CA MET A 150 -6.77 3.44 -16.12
C MET A 150 -7.26 4.85 -15.84
N PRO A 151 -7.50 5.20 -14.57
CA PRO A 151 -7.68 6.58 -14.16
C PRO A 151 -6.51 7.44 -14.64
N PHE A 152 -6.83 8.47 -15.42
CA PHE A 152 -5.90 9.32 -16.13
C PHE A 152 -6.27 10.78 -15.90
N THR A 153 -5.31 11.58 -15.45
CA THR A 153 -5.52 12.98 -15.05
C THR A 153 -4.83 13.98 -15.96
N LEU A 154 -3.98 13.50 -16.88
CA LEU A 154 -3.27 14.36 -17.81
C LEU A 154 -4.21 14.97 -18.86
N PRO A 155 -3.94 16.22 -19.28
CA PRO A 155 -4.69 16.83 -20.37
C PRO A 155 -4.53 16.04 -21.66
N THR A 156 -5.66 15.69 -22.28
CA THR A 156 -5.68 14.97 -23.55
C THR A 156 -7.05 15.06 -24.21
N TYR A 157 -7.11 14.65 -25.49
CA TYR A 157 -8.37 14.50 -26.21
C TYR A 157 -9.06 13.18 -25.86
N TRP A 158 -10.35 13.30 -25.54
CA TRP A 158 -11.28 12.21 -25.41
C TRP A 158 -12.32 12.31 -26.53
N PHE A 159 -12.90 11.18 -26.92
CA PHE A 159 -14.00 11.12 -27.87
C PHE A 159 -15.27 10.77 -27.11
N ILE A 160 -16.37 11.45 -27.43
CA ILE A 160 -17.68 11.26 -26.79
C ILE A 160 -18.78 11.21 -27.85
N HIS A 161 -19.89 10.55 -27.52
CA HIS A 161 -21.15 10.72 -28.24
C HIS A 161 -21.96 11.82 -27.54
N SER A 162 -22.60 12.71 -28.31
CA SER A 162 -23.31 13.88 -27.76
C SER A 162 -24.40 13.51 -26.75
N SER A 163 -25.14 12.43 -26.99
CA SER A 163 -26.17 11.91 -26.07
C SER A 163 -25.61 11.20 -24.83
N CYS A 164 -24.30 10.87 -24.78
CA CYS A 164 -23.67 10.17 -23.65
C CYS A 164 -22.30 10.79 -23.33
N PRO A 165 -22.23 12.05 -22.88
CA PRO A 165 -20.98 12.79 -22.72
C PRO A 165 -20.08 12.23 -21.61
N ASP A 166 -20.64 11.54 -20.61
CA ASP A 166 -19.87 10.88 -19.55
C ASP A 166 -19.22 9.55 -20.00
N PHE A 167 -19.61 9.02 -21.16
CA PHE A 167 -18.97 7.84 -21.74
C PHE A 167 -17.77 8.26 -22.59
N VAL A 168 -16.61 8.34 -21.95
CA VAL A 168 -15.38 8.81 -22.60
C VAL A 168 -14.59 7.68 -23.27
N ILE A 169 -14.08 7.98 -24.46
CA ILE A 169 -13.30 7.07 -25.32
C ILE A 169 -11.92 7.68 -25.54
N CYS A 170 -10.84 6.95 -25.27
CA CYS A 170 -9.49 7.48 -25.53
C CYS A 170 -9.20 7.52 -27.03
N SER A 171 -8.28 8.41 -27.43
CA SER A 171 -7.90 8.59 -28.85
C SER A 171 -7.35 7.32 -29.52
N ARG A 172 -6.72 6.41 -28.77
CA ARG A 172 -6.28 5.10 -29.30
C ARG A 172 -7.46 4.21 -29.67
N CYS A 173 -8.45 4.06 -28.79
CA CYS A 173 -9.63 3.25 -29.09
C CYS A 173 -10.44 3.83 -30.26
N TYR A 174 -10.55 5.16 -30.33
CA TYR A 174 -11.17 5.82 -31.47
C TYR A 174 -10.43 5.50 -32.77
N ALA A 175 -9.10 5.73 -32.80
CA ALA A 175 -8.27 5.48 -33.97
C ALA A 175 -8.31 4.02 -34.43
N ASP A 176 -8.27 3.06 -33.50
CA ASP A 176 -8.23 1.62 -33.82
C ASP A 176 -9.58 1.05 -34.27
N ARG A 177 -10.69 1.57 -33.74
CA ARG A 177 -11.99 0.86 -33.80
C ARG A 177 -13.11 1.69 -34.40
N ILE A 178 -13.06 3.01 -34.26
CA ILE A 178 -14.17 3.91 -34.61
C ILE A 178 -13.88 4.70 -35.89
N LEU A 179 -12.64 5.18 -36.06
CA LEU A 179 -12.23 6.09 -37.14
C LEU A 179 -12.63 5.60 -38.54
N ASN A 180 -12.46 4.30 -38.80
CA ASN A 180 -12.80 3.68 -40.09
C ASN A 180 -14.16 2.98 -40.08
N SER A 181 -15.01 3.26 -39.10
CA SER A 181 -16.35 2.67 -38.99
C SER A 181 -17.42 3.60 -39.56
N PRO A 182 -18.60 3.08 -39.96
CA PRO A 182 -19.74 3.88 -40.40
C PRO A 182 -20.24 4.89 -39.35
N PHE A 183 -19.91 4.67 -38.07
CA PHE A 183 -20.34 5.50 -36.95
C PHE A 183 -19.34 6.57 -36.57
N ARG A 184 -18.24 6.75 -37.32
CA ARG A 184 -17.14 7.66 -36.92
C ARG A 184 -17.61 9.08 -36.60
N ASP A 185 -18.61 9.57 -37.35
CA ASP A 185 -19.10 10.94 -37.32
C ASP A 185 -20.11 11.18 -36.18
N THR A 186 -20.52 10.13 -35.46
CA THR A 186 -21.37 10.27 -34.26
C THR A 186 -20.56 10.58 -33.00
N PHE A 187 -19.24 10.46 -33.08
CA PHE A 187 -18.32 10.73 -31.98
C PHE A 187 -17.50 11.98 -32.25
N THR A 188 -17.42 12.87 -31.27
CA THR A 188 -16.70 14.15 -31.37
C THR A 188 -15.54 14.23 -30.38
N PRO A 189 -14.41 14.85 -30.78
CA PRO A 189 -13.29 15.05 -29.88
C PRO A 189 -13.58 16.20 -28.90
N VAL A 190 -13.21 16.00 -27.63
CA VAL A 190 -13.29 16.99 -26.54
C VAL A 190 -11.97 17.01 -25.79
N TRP A 191 -11.40 18.20 -25.63
CA TRP A 191 -10.21 18.42 -24.81
C TRP A 191 -10.60 18.54 -23.33
N HIS A 192 -9.92 17.80 -22.47
CA HIS A 192 -10.08 17.92 -21.03
C HIS A 192 -8.77 18.29 -20.35
N ASP A 193 -8.78 19.39 -19.60
CA ASP A 193 -7.67 19.88 -18.78
C ASP A 193 -8.23 20.38 -17.43
N ASP A 194 -8.82 19.46 -16.68
CA ASP A 194 -9.45 19.75 -15.38
C ASP A 194 -8.93 18.85 -14.25
N ARG A 195 -7.87 18.07 -14.53
CA ARG A 195 -7.26 17.07 -13.64
C ARG A 195 -8.24 16.02 -13.10
N LEU A 196 -9.45 15.92 -13.65
CA LEU A 196 -10.39 14.87 -13.25
C LEU A 196 -9.97 13.55 -13.89
N GLU A 197 -9.96 12.51 -13.07
CA GLU A 197 -9.59 11.18 -13.51
C GLU A 197 -10.61 10.64 -14.53
N ARG A 198 -10.14 10.30 -15.72
CA ARG A 198 -10.93 9.65 -16.77
C ARG A 198 -10.30 8.31 -17.14
N GLN A 199 -11.12 7.40 -17.67
CA GLN A 199 -10.70 6.07 -18.12
C GLN A 199 -11.51 5.74 -19.37
N CYS A 200 -10.89 5.13 -20.37
CA CYS A 200 -11.57 4.70 -21.57
C CYS A 200 -12.58 3.60 -21.25
N LEU A 201 -13.87 3.88 -21.41
CA LEU A 201 -14.94 2.89 -21.19
C LEU A 201 -15.17 1.99 -22.41
N PHE A 202 -14.73 2.45 -23.60
CA PHE A 202 -14.78 1.67 -24.83
C PHE A 202 -13.77 0.52 -24.87
N GLY A 203 -12.67 0.63 -24.13
CA GLY A 203 -11.62 -0.40 -24.09
C GLY A 203 -11.99 -1.67 -23.32
N THR A 204 -13.16 -1.71 -22.69
CA THR A 204 -13.62 -2.85 -21.90
C THR A 204 -13.90 -4.07 -22.78
N PRO A 205 -13.68 -5.31 -22.29
CA PRO A 205 -13.90 -6.52 -23.10
C PRO A 205 -15.32 -6.61 -23.66
N ARG A 206 -16.36 -6.28 -22.88
CA ARG A 206 -17.73 -6.29 -23.39
C ARG A 206 -17.93 -5.37 -24.59
N VAL A 207 -17.36 -4.17 -24.58
CA VAL A 207 -17.48 -3.27 -25.73
C VAL A 207 -16.66 -3.82 -26.89
N ARG A 208 -15.39 -4.13 -26.65
CA ARG A 208 -14.44 -4.54 -27.69
C ARG A 208 -14.82 -5.85 -28.38
N ASP A 209 -15.28 -6.83 -27.61
CA ASP A 209 -15.42 -8.22 -28.05
C ASP A 209 -16.88 -8.59 -28.35
N TYR A 210 -17.86 -7.80 -27.90
CA TYR A 210 -19.30 -8.09 -28.06
C TYR A 210 -20.11 -6.93 -28.63
N LEU A 211 -20.26 -5.81 -27.90
CA LEU A 211 -21.18 -4.74 -28.30
C LEU A 211 -20.76 -4.04 -29.60
N TRP A 212 -19.47 -3.72 -29.75
CA TRP A 212 -18.97 -3.02 -30.93
C TRP A 212 -19.02 -3.89 -32.19
N PRO A 213 -18.52 -5.14 -32.19
CA PRO A 213 -18.69 -6.05 -33.34
C PRO A 213 -20.16 -6.26 -33.72
N ALA A 214 -21.05 -6.38 -32.74
CA ALA A 214 -22.48 -6.51 -33.00
C ALA A 214 -23.05 -5.26 -33.68
N ALA A 215 -22.68 -4.07 -33.20
CA ALA A 215 -23.14 -2.80 -33.79
C ALA A 215 -22.67 -2.62 -35.24
N LEU A 216 -21.42 -3.00 -35.54
CA LEU A 216 -20.91 -2.98 -36.92
C LEU A 216 -21.64 -3.98 -37.82
N SER A 217 -22.01 -5.14 -37.28
CA SER A 217 -22.68 -6.20 -38.05
C SER A 217 -24.16 -5.88 -38.31
N SER A 218 -24.85 -5.26 -37.34
CA SER A 218 -26.25 -4.86 -37.46
C SER A 218 -26.45 -3.47 -38.05
N MET A 219 -25.37 -2.70 -38.25
CA MET A 219 -25.40 -1.28 -38.60
C MET A 219 -26.29 -0.44 -37.64
N SER A 220 -26.38 -0.82 -36.37
CA SER A 220 -27.11 -0.08 -35.33
C SER A 220 -26.28 0.08 -34.05
N LEU A 221 -26.33 1.28 -33.46
CA LEU A 221 -25.69 1.58 -32.17
C LEU A 221 -26.60 1.35 -30.96
N ASP A 222 -27.84 0.90 -31.09
CA ASP A 222 -28.84 0.98 -29.99
C ASP A 222 -28.40 0.26 -28.70
N ASN A 223 -27.87 -0.95 -28.82
CA ASN A 223 -27.34 -1.72 -27.69
C ASN A 223 -26.09 -1.05 -27.08
N MET A 224 -25.27 -0.43 -27.92
CA MET A 224 -24.09 0.32 -27.49
C MET A 224 -24.52 1.60 -26.76
N MET A 225 -25.50 2.35 -27.29
CA MET A 225 -26.05 3.57 -26.68
C MET A 225 -26.67 3.28 -25.31
N SER A 226 -27.41 2.18 -25.18
CA SER A 226 -27.97 1.75 -23.89
C SER A 226 -26.86 1.48 -22.86
N PHE A 227 -25.78 0.82 -23.28
CA PHE A 227 -24.62 0.59 -22.42
C PHE A 227 -23.89 1.89 -22.10
N MET A 228 -23.72 2.79 -23.06
CA MET A 228 -23.04 4.08 -22.90
C MET A 228 -23.76 5.00 -21.92
N ALA A 229 -25.10 5.01 -21.92
CA ALA A 229 -25.89 5.77 -20.97
C ALA A 229 -25.78 5.22 -19.53
N MET A 230 -25.80 3.89 -19.39
CA MET A 230 -25.80 3.22 -18.09
C MET A 230 -24.41 3.16 -17.43
N ARG A 231 -23.37 2.85 -18.20
CA ARG A 231 -22.07 2.45 -17.65
C ARG A 231 -21.37 3.52 -16.80
N PRO A 232 -21.33 4.81 -17.18
CA PRO A 232 -20.67 5.84 -16.37
C PRO A 232 -21.27 5.98 -14.97
N ALA A 233 -22.60 5.81 -14.84
CA ALA A 233 -23.31 5.94 -13.57
C ALA A 233 -22.93 4.84 -12.54
N LEU A 234 -22.42 3.70 -13.00
CA LEU A 234 -21.97 2.62 -12.11
C LEU A 234 -20.65 2.94 -11.39
N GLY A 235 -19.94 3.99 -11.81
CA GLY A 235 -18.63 4.33 -11.25
C GLY A 235 -17.56 3.29 -11.56
N ARG A 236 -16.57 3.17 -10.67
CA ARG A 236 -15.43 2.25 -10.82
C ARG A 236 -15.53 1.08 -9.86
N CYS A 237 -14.77 0.03 -10.18
CA CYS A 237 -14.53 -1.05 -9.25
C CYS A 237 -13.95 -0.51 -7.93
N PRO A 238 -14.46 -0.93 -6.75
CA PRO A 238 -13.88 -0.55 -5.46
C PRO A 238 -12.55 -1.25 -5.17
N GLU A 239 -12.13 -2.18 -6.04
CA GLU A 239 -10.91 -2.96 -5.94
C GLU A 239 -10.87 -3.81 -4.65
N ASP A 240 -9.86 -3.60 -3.79
CA ASP A 240 -9.67 -4.29 -2.51
C ASP A 240 -10.43 -3.60 -1.36
N LYS A 241 -11.03 -2.43 -1.60
CA LYS A 241 -11.78 -1.72 -0.57
C LYS A 241 -13.02 -2.54 -0.21
N SER A 242 -13.14 -2.85 1.07
CA SER A 242 -14.35 -3.45 1.61
C SER A 242 -15.42 -2.38 1.70
N VAL A 243 -16.51 -2.53 0.93
CA VAL A 243 -17.59 -1.54 0.85
C VAL A 243 -18.92 -2.18 1.22
N GLU A 244 -19.68 -1.50 2.08
CA GLU A 244 -21.02 -1.88 2.52
C GLU A 244 -22.11 -1.25 1.65
N GLY A 245 -23.31 -1.84 1.64
CA GLY A 245 -24.50 -1.26 1.03
C GLY A 245 -24.51 -1.23 -0.51
N GLN A 246 -23.49 -1.78 -1.17
CA GLN A 246 -23.44 -1.93 -2.62
C GLN A 246 -24.08 -3.25 -3.09
N GLU A 247 -24.52 -3.23 -4.34
CA GLU A 247 -25.03 -4.42 -5.04
C GLU A 247 -23.85 -5.24 -5.58
N TRP A 248 -23.83 -6.53 -5.24
CA TRP A 248 -22.76 -7.45 -5.60
C TRP A 248 -23.33 -8.67 -6.35
N TYR A 249 -22.51 -9.23 -7.23
CA TYR A 249 -22.83 -10.40 -8.04
C TYR A 249 -22.07 -11.61 -7.52
N TYR A 250 -22.81 -12.69 -7.26
CA TYR A 250 -22.29 -13.94 -6.72
C TYR A 250 -22.88 -15.12 -7.48
N PRO A 251 -22.15 -16.23 -7.63
CA PRO A 251 -22.77 -17.49 -8.01
C PRO A 251 -23.55 -18.07 -6.83
N PRO A 252 -24.81 -18.50 -7.03
CA PRO A 252 -25.64 -19.07 -5.97
C PRO A 252 -25.03 -20.31 -5.28
N ASP A 253 -24.29 -21.12 -6.03
CA ASP A 253 -23.63 -22.34 -5.55
C ASP A 253 -22.35 -22.06 -4.74
N ARG A 254 -21.94 -20.80 -4.66
CA ARG A 254 -20.54 -20.40 -4.48
C ARG A 254 -20.40 -18.94 -4.00
N PRO A 255 -21.05 -18.56 -2.88
CA PRO A 255 -21.27 -17.17 -2.46
C PRO A 255 -20.01 -16.42 -1.99
N GLU A 256 -18.86 -17.07 -1.91
CA GLU A 256 -17.60 -16.46 -1.50
C GLU A 256 -16.93 -15.65 -2.64
N MET A 257 -17.43 -15.75 -3.88
CA MET A 257 -16.98 -14.92 -5.00
C MET A 257 -17.83 -13.65 -5.14
N ALA A 258 -17.25 -12.51 -4.79
CA ALA A 258 -17.90 -11.19 -4.87
C ALA A 258 -17.41 -10.39 -6.08
N ILE A 259 -18.31 -10.15 -7.05
CA ILE A 259 -18.02 -9.29 -8.21
C ILE A 259 -18.85 -8.01 -8.11
N CYS A 260 -18.19 -6.85 -8.14
CA CYS A 260 -18.93 -5.57 -8.14
C CYS A 260 -19.66 -5.37 -9.47
N LYS A 261 -20.75 -4.62 -9.45
CA LYS A 261 -21.58 -4.32 -10.63
C LYS A 261 -20.79 -3.79 -11.85
N PRO A 262 -19.86 -2.82 -11.71
CA PRO A 262 -19.01 -2.40 -12.84
C PRO A 262 -18.22 -3.56 -13.48
N CYS A 263 -17.60 -4.42 -12.67
CA CYS A 263 -16.83 -5.55 -13.17
C CYS A 263 -17.72 -6.62 -13.81
N TYR A 264 -18.89 -6.90 -13.24
CA TYR A 264 -19.84 -7.83 -13.83
C TYR A 264 -20.27 -7.35 -15.23
N GLU A 265 -20.70 -6.09 -15.35
CA GLU A 265 -21.15 -5.52 -16.61
C GLU A 265 -20.03 -5.45 -17.66
N ASP A 266 -18.78 -5.16 -17.28
CA ASP A 266 -17.67 -5.01 -18.23
C ASP A 266 -17.01 -6.33 -18.66
N TYR A 267 -16.93 -7.31 -17.74
CA TYR A 267 -16.09 -8.49 -17.93
C TYR A 267 -16.86 -9.81 -17.96
N PHE A 268 -17.96 -9.96 -17.21
CA PHE A 268 -18.63 -11.25 -17.05
C PHE A 268 -19.91 -11.39 -17.87
N LYS A 269 -20.74 -10.34 -17.92
CA LYS A 269 -22.12 -10.42 -18.45
C LYS A 269 -22.22 -10.93 -19.90
N HIS A 270 -21.24 -10.59 -20.74
CA HIS A 270 -21.21 -11.00 -22.15
C HIS A 270 -20.59 -12.39 -22.38
N THR A 271 -20.07 -13.02 -21.33
CA THR A 271 -19.44 -14.34 -21.40
C THR A 271 -20.43 -15.44 -21.10
N SER A 272 -20.07 -16.70 -21.40
CA SER A 272 -20.86 -17.88 -21.02
C SER A 272 -21.11 -18.00 -19.50
N PHE A 273 -20.32 -17.32 -18.68
CA PHE A 273 -20.46 -17.30 -17.23
C PHE A 273 -21.45 -16.24 -16.73
N GLY A 274 -21.89 -15.29 -17.56
CA GLY A 274 -22.73 -14.17 -17.14
C GLY A 274 -24.02 -14.59 -16.42
N ASN A 275 -24.65 -15.67 -16.89
CA ASN A 275 -25.89 -16.22 -16.34
C ASN A 275 -25.69 -17.09 -15.08
N ARG A 276 -24.45 -17.30 -14.64
CA ARG A 276 -24.12 -18.03 -13.40
C ARG A 276 -24.18 -17.14 -12.17
N PHE A 277 -24.27 -15.82 -12.36
CA PHE A 277 -24.29 -14.86 -11.27
C PHE A 277 -25.71 -14.37 -10.98
N SER A 278 -26.01 -14.23 -9.70
CA SER A 278 -27.20 -13.59 -9.19
C SER A 278 -26.81 -12.39 -8.33
N THR A 279 -27.70 -11.41 -8.28
CA THR A 279 -27.54 -10.25 -7.42
C THR A 279 -27.81 -10.62 -5.96
N HIS A 280 -26.94 -10.18 -5.05
CA HIS A 280 -27.20 -10.20 -3.62
C HIS A 280 -26.65 -8.94 -2.94
N LYS A 281 -27.33 -8.47 -1.88
CA LYS A 281 -26.82 -7.42 -0.99
C LYS A 281 -26.32 -8.10 0.29
N PRO A 282 -25.01 -8.34 0.45
CA PRO A 282 -24.49 -8.98 1.66
C PRO A 282 -24.78 -8.14 2.90
N GLN A 283 -24.94 -8.80 4.06
CA GLN A 283 -25.12 -8.14 5.37
C GLN A 283 -23.82 -7.50 5.93
N GLY A 284 -22.85 -7.20 5.08
CA GLY A 284 -21.55 -6.66 5.49
C GLY A 284 -20.71 -6.18 4.31
N ALA A 285 -19.49 -5.75 4.61
CA ALA A 285 -18.59 -5.19 3.62
C ALA A 285 -17.99 -6.29 2.74
N ALA A 286 -17.91 -6.05 1.43
CA ALA A 286 -17.26 -6.95 0.47
C ALA A 286 -16.26 -6.19 -0.42
N SER A 287 -15.29 -6.92 -0.99
CA SER A 287 -14.33 -6.39 -1.96
C SER A 287 -14.47 -7.12 -3.29
N CYS A 288 -14.01 -6.54 -4.39
CA CYS A 288 -14.22 -7.15 -5.70
C CYS A 288 -13.10 -8.12 -6.09
N ASP A 289 -13.43 -9.40 -6.22
CA ASP A 289 -12.46 -10.45 -6.54
C ASP A 289 -11.94 -10.40 -7.98
N HIS A 290 -12.65 -9.72 -8.88
CA HIS A 290 -12.12 -9.40 -10.21
C HIS A 290 -10.81 -8.57 -10.14
N ASN A 291 -10.48 -8.00 -8.99
CA ASN A 291 -9.19 -7.36 -8.73
C ASN A 291 -7.98 -8.31 -8.89
N LEU A 292 -8.16 -9.60 -8.60
CA LEU A 292 -7.10 -10.61 -8.67
C LEU A 292 -6.72 -10.92 -10.13
N TRP A 293 -5.42 -10.93 -10.43
CA TRP A 293 -4.91 -11.16 -11.79
C TRP A 293 -5.22 -12.55 -12.30
N TYR A 294 -5.17 -13.55 -11.42
CA TYR A 294 -5.57 -14.91 -11.75
C TYR A 294 -7.00 -14.93 -12.34
N ILE A 295 -7.96 -14.28 -11.69
CA ILE A 295 -9.37 -14.29 -12.12
C ILE A 295 -9.55 -13.69 -13.51
N ARG A 296 -8.82 -12.63 -13.82
CA ARG A 296 -8.90 -11.97 -15.13
C ARG A 296 -8.38 -12.86 -16.25
N ARG A 297 -7.23 -13.50 -16.03
CA ARG A 297 -6.63 -14.41 -17.00
C ARG A 297 -7.52 -15.64 -17.20
N MET A 298 -8.00 -16.21 -16.11
CA MET A 298 -8.80 -17.42 -16.14
C MET A 298 -10.20 -17.21 -16.71
N LEU A 299 -10.79 -16.03 -16.50
CA LEU A 299 -12.03 -15.66 -17.18
C LEU A 299 -11.85 -15.68 -18.70
N LYS A 300 -10.75 -15.10 -19.21
CA LYS A 300 -10.42 -15.11 -20.64
C LYS A 300 -10.13 -16.52 -21.15
N LEU A 301 -9.52 -17.38 -20.34
CA LEU A 301 -9.15 -18.74 -20.71
C LEU A 301 -10.34 -19.70 -20.74
N TYR A 302 -11.18 -19.68 -19.70
CA TYR A 302 -12.21 -20.70 -19.49
C TYR A 302 -13.59 -20.33 -20.02
N SER A 303 -13.92 -19.04 -20.11
CA SER A 303 -15.26 -18.63 -20.57
C SER A 303 -15.56 -18.97 -22.05
N PRO A 304 -14.62 -18.91 -23.02
CA PRO A 304 -14.94 -19.27 -24.40
C PRO A 304 -15.44 -20.72 -24.56
N ASN A 305 -14.96 -21.63 -23.71
CA ASN A 305 -15.35 -23.04 -23.72
C ASN A 305 -16.36 -23.40 -22.61
N ASN A 306 -16.94 -22.39 -21.95
CA ASN A 306 -17.89 -22.56 -20.84
C ASN A 306 -17.38 -23.51 -19.72
N ASN A 307 -16.07 -23.52 -19.44
CA ASN A 307 -15.48 -24.39 -18.42
C ASN A 307 -15.59 -23.77 -17.02
N TRP A 308 -16.82 -23.71 -16.50
CA TRP A 308 -17.15 -23.10 -15.21
C TRP A 308 -16.44 -23.79 -14.03
N THR A 309 -16.36 -25.12 -14.07
CA THR A 309 -15.76 -25.92 -12.99
C THR A 309 -14.27 -25.60 -12.83
N ALA A 310 -13.49 -25.60 -13.92
CA ALA A 310 -12.06 -25.26 -13.82
C ALA A 310 -11.85 -23.82 -13.33
N PHE A 311 -12.63 -22.88 -13.85
CA PHE A 311 -12.58 -21.47 -13.42
C PHE A 311 -12.83 -21.32 -11.91
N THR A 312 -13.90 -21.94 -11.39
CA THR A 312 -14.27 -21.84 -9.98
C THR A 312 -13.30 -22.58 -9.07
N THR A 313 -12.85 -23.79 -9.43
CA THR A 313 -11.84 -24.54 -8.65
C THR A 313 -10.57 -23.71 -8.44
N GLY A 314 -10.04 -23.13 -9.52
CA GLY A 314 -8.87 -22.27 -9.43
C GLY A 314 -9.13 -21.00 -8.63
N PHE A 315 -10.29 -20.37 -8.83
CA PHE A 315 -10.70 -19.15 -8.13
C PHE A 315 -10.63 -19.35 -6.61
N TYR A 316 -11.29 -20.40 -6.09
CA TYR A 316 -11.35 -20.66 -4.64
C TYR A 316 -9.99 -21.03 -4.08
N LYS A 317 -9.19 -21.78 -4.85
CA LYS A 317 -7.82 -22.08 -4.44
C LYS A 317 -7.03 -20.79 -4.27
N ARG A 318 -7.13 -19.84 -5.22
CA ARG A 318 -6.44 -18.55 -5.15
C ARG A 318 -6.93 -17.67 -3.99
N LEU A 319 -8.22 -17.68 -3.66
CA LEU A 319 -8.75 -16.93 -2.51
C LEU A 319 -8.19 -17.41 -1.17
N GLN A 320 -7.93 -18.70 -1.02
CA GLN A 320 -7.35 -19.28 0.19
C GLN A 320 -5.86 -18.97 0.36
N LEU A 321 -5.19 -18.43 -0.67
CA LEU A 321 -3.77 -18.12 -0.61
C LEU A 321 -3.52 -16.79 0.09
N PRO A 322 -2.51 -16.71 0.97
CA PRO A 322 -2.18 -15.48 1.67
C PRO A 322 -1.69 -14.41 0.68
N PRO A 323 -2.02 -13.12 0.88
CA PRO A 323 -1.61 -12.04 -0.02
C PRO A 323 -0.10 -11.93 -0.09
N CYS A 324 0.44 -11.42 -1.21
CA CYS A 324 1.89 -11.28 -1.40
C CYS A 324 2.53 -10.46 -0.25
N PRO A 325 3.63 -10.94 0.38
CA PRO A 325 4.32 -10.22 1.45
C PRO A 325 5.10 -8.98 0.95
N LYS A 326 5.12 -8.77 -0.38
CA LYS A 326 5.86 -7.69 -1.03
C LYS A 326 7.35 -7.79 -0.66
N ALA A 327 7.96 -6.65 -0.32
CA ALA A 327 9.37 -6.53 0.03
C ALA A 327 9.64 -6.92 1.50
N GLN A 328 8.61 -7.24 2.29
CA GLN A 328 8.81 -7.67 3.67
C GLN A 328 9.45 -9.06 3.69
N PRO A 329 10.61 -9.21 4.35
CA PRO A 329 11.20 -10.52 4.59
C PRO A 329 10.29 -11.32 5.52
N ILE A 330 9.98 -12.55 5.14
CA ILE A 330 9.20 -13.48 5.96
C ILE A 330 9.98 -14.77 6.16
N ALA A 331 9.73 -15.46 7.27
CA ALA A 331 10.37 -16.74 7.55
C ALA A 331 9.99 -17.78 6.47
N GLY A 332 11.00 -18.54 6.06
CA GLY A 332 10.92 -19.49 4.95
C GLY A 332 9.74 -20.48 5.03
N PRO A 333 9.47 -21.13 6.18
CA PRO A 333 8.41 -22.12 6.30
C PRO A 333 6.99 -21.55 6.29
N GLU A 334 6.82 -20.24 6.51
CA GLU A 334 5.48 -19.63 6.55
C GLU A 334 4.80 -19.63 5.19
N ARG A 335 5.55 -19.84 4.10
CA ARG A 335 5.02 -19.77 2.72
C ARG A 335 5.69 -20.70 1.74
N THR A 336 4.93 -21.07 0.72
CA THR A 336 5.45 -21.71 -0.49
C THR A 336 6.08 -20.67 -1.40
N TRP A 337 7.32 -20.91 -1.81
CA TRP A 337 8.08 -20.08 -2.73
C TRP A 337 8.27 -20.78 -4.08
N PHE A 338 8.28 -20.00 -5.16
CA PHE A 338 8.52 -20.48 -6.51
C PHE A 338 9.75 -19.76 -7.05
N MET A 339 10.81 -20.53 -7.31
CA MET A 339 12.06 -20.00 -7.86
C MET A 339 12.17 -20.36 -9.33
N SER A 340 12.77 -19.47 -10.12
CA SER A 340 12.99 -19.74 -11.54
C SER A 340 13.97 -20.90 -11.73
N SER A 341 13.60 -21.81 -12.62
CA SER A 341 14.47 -22.84 -13.17
C SER A 341 15.29 -22.30 -14.36
N ARG A 342 14.98 -21.09 -14.84
CA ARG A 342 15.72 -20.37 -15.89
C ARG A 342 16.61 -19.30 -15.27
N ALA A 343 17.58 -18.81 -16.03
CA ALA A 343 18.35 -17.64 -15.61
C ALA A 343 17.46 -16.38 -15.58
N PRO A 344 17.61 -15.51 -14.57
CA PRO A 344 18.41 -15.67 -13.36
C PRO A 344 17.70 -16.61 -12.35
N SER A 345 18.42 -17.61 -11.84
CA SER A 345 17.87 -18.69 -11.01
C SER A 345 17.50 -18.27 -9.58
N ASN A 346 17.92 -17.07 -9.17
CA ASN A 346 17.57 -16.46 -7.89
C ASN A 346 16.26 -15.66 -7.95
N PHE A 347 15.61 -15.55 -9.12
CA PHE A 347 14.30 -14.93 -9.21
C PHE A 347 13.27 -15.78 -8.44
N SER A 348 12.68 -15.20 -7.40
CA SER A 348 11.78 -15.87 -6.46
C SER A 348 10.49 -15.08 -6.29
N VAL A 349 9.37 -15.81 -6.39
CA VAL A 349 8.04 -15.24 -6.21
C VAL A 349 7.26 -16.03 -5.17
N CYS A 350 6.43 -15.34 -4.38
CA CYS A 350 5.52 -15.98 -3.46
C CYS A 350 4.39 -16.70 -4.22
N GLU A 351 3.74 -17.66 -3.57
CA GLU A 351 2.62 -18.43 -4.15
C GLU A 351 1.52 -17.55 -4.75
N ALA A 352 1.12 -16.46 -4.09
CA ALA A 352 0.13 -15.54 -4.63
C ALA A 352 0.54 -14.91 -5.97
N CYS A 353 1.80 -14.46 -6.11
CA CYS A 353 2.30 -13.90 -7.37
C CYS A 353 2.52 -14.99 -8.42
N TYR A 354 2.93 -16.18 -8.03
CA TYR A 354 3.00 -17.32 -8.94
C TYR A 354 1.62 -17.60 -9.56
N TRP A 355 0.58 -17.68 -8.73
CA TRP A 355 -0.78 -17.90 -9.21
C TRP A 355 -1.29 -16.76 -10.10
N ASP A 356 -1.03 -15.53 -9.70
CA ASP A 356 -1.51 -14.36 -10.43
C ASP A 356 -0.88 -14.18 -11.82
N TYR A 357 0.38 -14.58 -12.01
CA TYR A 357 1.13 -14.28 -13.25
C TYR A 357 1.64 -15.50 -14.03
N PHE A 358 1.84 -16.65 -13.40
CA PHE A 358 2.55 -17.78 -14.01
C PHE A 358 1.77 -19.09 -13.99
N HIS A 359 0.93 -19.34 -12.98
CA HIS A 359 0.10 -20.54 -12.93
C HIS A 359 -0.85 -20.62 -14.14
N GLU A 360 -1.00 -21.84 -14.67
CA GLU A 360 -1.76 -22.12 -15.89
C GLU A 360 -1.34 -21.24 -17.09
N SER A 361 -0.06 -20.89 -17.15
CA SER A 361 0.59 -20.33 -18.35
C SER A 361 1.66 -21.26 -18.91
N THR A 362 2.12 -20.91 -20.11
CA THR A 362 3.28 -21.52 -20.76
C THR A 362 4.56 -21.45 -19.92
N GLU A 363 4.63 -20.54 -18.94
CA GLU A 363 5.80 -20.36 -18.08
C GLU A 363 5.74 -21.09 -16.74
N SER A 364 4.65 -21.81 -16.44
CA SER A 364 4.52 -22.56 -15.19
C SER A 364 5.68 -23.57 -14.99
N GLN A 365 6.14 -24.19 -16.07
CA GLN A 365 7.26 -25.15 -16.08
C GLN A 365 8.63 -24.49 -15.86
N SER A 366 8.71 -23.16 -16.00
CA SER A 366 9.93 -22.38 -15.76
C SER A 366 10.18 -22.16 -14.27
N PHE A 367 9.36 -22.70 -13.38
CA PHE A 367 9.49 -22.57 -11.93
C PHE A 367 9.62 -23.93 -11.24
N ARG A 368 10.36 -23.94 -10.14
CA ARG A 368 10.40 -25.03 -9.17
C ARG A 368 9.91 -24.52 -7.82
N THR A 369 9.21 -25.36 -7.09
CA THR A 369 8.86 -25.08 -5.70
C THR A 369 10.12 -25.09 -4.84
N ALA A 370 10.35 -24.02 -4.10
CA ALA A 370 11.43 -23.89 -3.13
C ALA A 370 10.87 -24.01 -1.71
N ARG A 371 11.45 -24.92 -0.91
CA ARG A 371 11.18 -25.03 0.52
C ARG A 371 12.33 -24.38 1.27
N LEU A 372 12.05 -23.25 1.91
CA LEU A 372 13.05 -22.51 2.67
C LEU A 372 13.03 -22.98 4.13
N GLY A 373 14.21 -23.13 4.73
CA GLY A 373 14.37 -23.58 6.11
C GLY A 373 13.97 -22.51 7.15
N PRO A 374 13.79 -22.86 8.44
CA PRO A 374 13.35 -21.94 9.49
C PRO A 374 14.26 -20.72 9.71
N SER A 375 15.56 -20.85 9.46
CA SER A 375 16.54 -19.77 9.57
C SER A 375 16.63 -18.88 8.32
N GLN A 376 15.96 -19.26 7.24
CA GLN A 376 15.97 -18.52 5.99
C GLN A 376 14.79 -17.55 5.94
N GLN A 377 15.03 -16.35 5.43
CA GLN A 377 13.97 -15.39 5.13
C GLN A 377 13.97 -15.08 3.62
N ALA A 378 12.80 -14.81 3.08
CA ALA A 378 12.66 -14.40 1.69
C ALA A 378 11.64 -13.28 1.54
N SER A 379 11.82 -12.48 0.49
CA SER A 379 10.87 -11.48 0.02
C SER A 379 10.49 -11.79 -1.42
N CYS A 380 9.39 -11.22 -1.90
CA CYS A 380 8.90 -11.49 -3.25
C CYS A 380 9.49 -10.46 -4.23
N ASP A 381 10.19 -10.93 -5.27
CA ASP A 381 10.81 -10.03 -6.26
C ASP A 381 9.79 -9.15 -7.00
N MET A 382 8.53 -9.61 -7.05
CA MET A 382 7.39 -8.89 -7.62
C MET A 382 6.97 -7.67 -6.79
N ALA A 383 7.64 -7.39 -5.67
CA ALA A 383 7.48 -6.18 -4.88
C ALA A 383 8.12 -4.95 -5.53
N GLN A 384 9.03 -5.15 -6.47
CA GLN A 384 9.78 -4.08 -7.12
C GLN A 384 9.14 -3.69 -8.46
N ALA A 385 9.05 -2.38 -8.74
CA ALA A 385 8.44 -1.88 -9.98
C ALA A 385 9.15 -2.38 -11.24
N ASN A 386 10.48 -2.55 -11.18
CA ASN A 386 11.31 -3.06 -12.26
C ASN A 386 11.10 -4.55 -12.55
N MET A 387 10.39 -5.28 -11.68
CA MET A 387 9.98 -6.67 -11.92
C MET A 387 8.49 -6.77 -12.27
N LEU A 388 7.65 -6.08 -11.50
CA LEU A 388 6.19 -6.16 -11.64
C LEU A 388 5.67 -5.54 -12.94
N ILE A 389 6.21 -4.40 -13.37
CA ILE A 389 5.76 -3.76 -14.61
C ILE A 389 6.04 -4.63 -15.83
N PRO A 390 7.28 -5.15 -16.04
CA PRO A 390 7.57 -6.06 -17.15
C PRO A 390 6.62 -7.26 -17.26
N ILE A 391 6.35 -7.96 -16.15
CA ILE A 391 5.48 -9.14 -16.17
C ILE A 391 4.01 -8.80 -16.38
N ILE A 392 3.50 -7.70 -15.79
CA ILE A 392 2.15 -7.22 -16.11
C ILE A 392 2.04 -6.96 -17.62
N ARG A 393 3.03 -6.27 -18.21
CA ARG A 393 3.08 -6.01 -19.66
C ARG A 393 3.13 -7.29 -20.47
N ALA A 394 3.95 -8.26 -20.05
CA ALA A 394 4.07 -9.55 -20.72
C ALA A 394 2.75 -10.33 -20.66
N VAL A 395 2.07 -10.38 -19.51
CA VAL A 395 0.77 -11.05 -19.37
C VAL A 395 -0.30 -10.36 -20.21
N ASP A 396 -0.40 -9.03 -20.15
CA ASP A 396 -1.40 -8.26 -20.89
C ASP A 396 -1.23 -8.40 -22.42
N LYS A 397 0.02 -8.47 -22.90
CA LYS A 397 0.34 -8.60 -24.33
C LYS A 397 0.55 -10.06 -24.78
N GLY A 398 0.47 -11.03 -23.87
CA GLY A 398 0.76 -12.44 -24.17
C GLY A 398 2.21 -12.71 -24.61
N ASN A 399 3.18 -11.93 -24.11
CA ASN A 399 4.59 -11.97 -24.52
C ASN A 399 5.53 -12.20 -23.32
N TYR A 400 5.52 -13.40 -22.77
CA TYR A 400 6.47 -13.83 -21.73
C TYR A 400 7.94 -13.83 -22.15
N PRO A 401 8.32 -14.15 -23.41
CA PRO A 401 9.72 -14.07 -23.83
C PRO A 401 10.34 -12.70 -23.57
N ARG A 402 9.57 -11.61 -23.76
CA ARG A 402 10.02 -10.25 -23.43
C ARG A 402 10.29 -10.07 -21.93
N PHE A 403 9.47 -10.64 -21.06
CA PHE A 403 9.72 -10.60 -19.61
C PHE A 403 11.04 -11.28 -19.25
N TRP A 404 11.30 -12.49 -19.77
CA TRP A 404 12.54 -13.20 -19.51
C TRP A 404 13.78 -12.48 -20.04
N SER A 405 13.68 -11.87 -21.23
CA SER A 405 14.76 -11.03 -21.78
C SER A 405 15.07 -9.83 -20.89
N ILE A 406 14.04 -9.16 -20.36
CA ILE A 406 14.21 -8.06 -19.40
C ILE A 406 14.86 -8.58 -18.12
N LEU A 407 14.36 -9.68 -17.56
CA LEU A 407 14.89 -10.25 -16.33
C LEU A 407 16.38 -10.65 -16.45
N GLN A 408 16.77 -11.18 -17.60
CA GLN A 408 18.17 -11.46 -17.92
C GLN A 408 19.00 -10.16 -17.96
N SER A 409 18.49 -9.08 -18.57
CA SER A 409 19.16 -7.78 -18.58
C SER A 409 19.32 -7.20 -17.17
N LEU A 410 18.34 -7.38 -16.29
CA LEU A 410 18.40 -6.89 -14.92
C LEU A 410 19.53 -7.52 -14.11
N SER A 411 19.91 -8.78 -14.41
CA SER A 411 21.04 -9.45 -13.75
C SER A 411 22.39 -8.77 -13.97
N GLN A 412 22.49 -7.85 -14.94
CA GLN A 412 23.69 -7.08 -15.24
C GLN A 412 23.79 -5.77 -14.42
N HIS A 413 22.80 -5.50 -13.57
CA HIS A 413 22.72 -4.25 -12.81
C HIS A 413 22.57 -4.56 -11.31
N PRO A 414 23.12 -3.72 -10.42
CA PRO A 414 22.86 -3.84 -8.99
C PRO A 414 21.35 -3.76 -8.69
N PRO A 415 20.85 -4.46 -7.65
CA PRO A 415 19.46 -4.34 -7.23
C PRO A 415 19.04 -2.89 -6.99
N CYS A 416 17.76 -2.58 -7.18
CA CYS A 416 17.23 -1.28 -6.78
C CYS A 416 17.12 -1.24 -5.25
N ASP A 417 18.14 -0.70 -4.58
CA ASP A 417 18.26 -0.73 -3.13
C ASP A 417 17.36 0.32 -2.44
N PRO A 418 16.51 -0.06 -1.47
CA PRO A 418 15.71 0.88 -0.69
C PRO A 418 16.52 1.79 0.25
N GLN A 419 17.80 1.48 0.52
CA GLN A 419 18.73 2.33 1.28
C GLN A 419 19.55 3.26 0.37
N GLY A 420 19.41 3.13 -0.94
CA GLY A 420 20.11 3.93 -1.93
C GLY A 420 21.38 3.26 -2.45
N ALA A 421 21.96 3.84 -3.49
CA ALA A 421 23.16 3.32 -4.15
C ALA A 421 24.12 4.45 -4.54
N SER A 422 25.41 4.15 -4.53
CA SER A 422 26.49 4.99 -5.06
C SER A 422 27.31 4.21 -6.10
N GLY A 423 28.14 4.89 -6.89
CA GLY A 423 28.98 4.24 -7.91
C GLY A 423 28.23 3.64 -9.10
N ILE A 424 26.91 3.84 -9.20
CA ILE A 424 26.08 3.36 -10.31
C ILE A 424 25.75 4.48 -11.29
N ARG A 425 25.34 4.08 -12.51
CA ARG A 425 24.81 5.03 -13.49
C ARG A 425 23.39 5.45 -13.12
N TRP A 426 23.20 6.76 -12.98
CA TRP A 426 21.91 7.39 -12.75
C TRP A 426 21.35 7.97 -14.05
N TYR A 427 20.03 7.95 -14.17
CA TYR A 427 19.28 8.47 -15.31
C TYR A 427 18.26 9.49 -14.84
N THR A 428 17.96 10.44 -15.71
CA THR A 428 16.97 11.49 -15.45
C THR A 428 16.36 11.99 -16.77
N LEU A 429 15.41 12.92 -16.67
CA LEU A 429 14.76 13.55 -17.83
C LEU A 429 15.66 14.65 -18.44
N PRO A 430 15.37 15.13 -19.67
CA PRO A 430 16.22 16.10 -20.35
C PRO A 430 16.41 17.41 -19.58
N SER A 431 15.40 17.84 -18.82
CA SER A 431 15.43 19.01 -17.94
C SER A 431 16.28 18.84 -16.66
N ASP A 432 16.76 17.64 -16.38
CA ASP A 432 17.53 17.30 -15.18
C ASP A 432 16.91 17.74 -13.84
N PRO A 433 15.66 17.32 -13.53
CA PRO A 433 15.02 17.75 -12.30
C PRO A 433 15.72 17.16 -11.06
N PRO A 434 15.95 17.95 -9.99
CA PRO A 434 16.71 17.51 -8.82
C PRO A 434 16.17 16.26 -8.13
N GLU A 435 14.84 16.12 -8.03
CA GLU A 435 14.16 15.01 -7.32
C GLU A 435 13.99 13.72 -8.14
N LEU A 436 14.44 13.71 -9.39
CA LEU A 436 14.26 12.55 -10.27
C LEU A 436 15.58 11.88 -10.58
N ASP A 437 15.83 10.78 -9.86
CA ASP A 437 16.98 9.91 -10.00
C ASP A 437 16.50 8.50 -10.30
N VAL A 438 16.79 7.98 -11.49
CA VAL A 438 16.41 6.62 -11.88
C VAL A 438 17.65 5.74 -11.99
N CYS A 439 17.70 4.64 -11.24
CA CYS A 439 18.81 3.70 -11.32
C CYS A 439 18.77 2.87 -12.62
N ALA A 440 19.91 2.27 -13.00
CA ALA A 440 20.02 1.41 -14.18
C ALA A 440 18.98 0.27 -14.21
N THR A 441 18.67 -0.31 -13.06
CA THR A 441 17.71 -1.41 -12.92
C THR A 441 16.27 -0.97 -13.22
N CYS A 442 15.86 0.22 -12.76
CA CYS A 442 14.56 0.79 -13.13
C CYS A 442 14.53 1.30 -14.58
N MET A 443 15.67 1.75 -15.13
CA MET A 443 15.78 2.09 -16.54
C MET A 443 15.55 0.87 -17.45
N ALA A 444 16.23 -0.25 -17.17
CA ALA A 444 16.12 -1.49 -17.93
C ALA A 444 14.79 -2.24 -17.70
N GLY A 445 14.27 -2.23 -16.47
CA GLY A 445 13.03 -2.95 -16.13
C GLY A 445 11.79 -2.11 -16.36
N THR A 446 11.66 -0.98 -15.66
CA THR A 446 10.45 -0.16 -15.67
C THR A 446 10.31 0.67 -16.95
N ILE A 447 11.34 1.46 -17.28
CA ILE A 447 11.25 2.44 -18.39
C ILE A 447 11.24 1.74 -19.75
N ALA A 448 12.13 0.78 -19.97
CA ALA A 448 12.21 0.03 -21.23
C ALA A 448 10.95 -0.81 -21.53
N SER A 449 10.26 -1.30 -20.50
CA SER A 449 8.98 -2.01 -20.66
C SER A 449 7.87 -1.14 -21.24
N MET A 450 7.98 0.18 -21.08
CA MET A 450 7.04 1.17 -21.59
C MET A 450 7.54 1.87 -22.86
N ASN A 451 8.68 1.46 -23.42
CA ASN A 451 9.31 2.08 -24.60
C ASN A 451 9.68 3.57 -24.42
N MET A 452 9.95 4.00 -23.18
CA MET A 452 10.19 5.41 -22.85
C MET A 452 11.68 5.77 -22.70
N THR A 453 12.60 4.84 -22.99
CA THR A 453 14.04 5.03 -22.74
C THR A 453 14.64 6.21 -23.50
N HIS A 454 14.11 6.50 -24.69
CA HIS A 454 14.56 7.60 -25.56
C HIS A 454 14.35 8.99 -24.95
N PHE A 455 13.52 9.13 -23.92
CA PHE A 455 13.33 10.39 -23.20
C PHE A 455 14.29 10.58 -22.02
N PHE A 456 15.05 9.56 -21.63
CA PHE A 456 15.94 9.64 -20.47
C PHE A 456 17.38 9.81 -20.92
N LYS A 457 18.12 10.64 -20.17
CA LYS A 457 19.57 10.84 -20.31
C LYS A 457 20.29 10.37 -19.07
N ILE A 458 21.60 10.18 -19.18
CA ILE A 458 22.47 9.95 -18.02
C ILE A 458 22.50 11.24 -17.18
N LYS A 459 22.31 11.12 -15.86
CA LYS A 459 22.42 12.24 -14.93
C LYS A 459 23.89 12.47 -14.59
N GLN A 460 24.41 13.61 -15.02
CA GLN A 460 25.82 13.98 -14.85
C GLN A 460 26.08 14.68 -13.51
N SER A 461 25.04 15.16 -12.84
CA SER A 461 25.15 15.93 -11.60
C SER A 461 25.43 15.08 -10.35
N VAL A 462 25.44 13.76 -10.46
CA VAL A 462 25.62 12.84 -9.32
C VAL A 462 27.05 12.34 -9.31
N GLY A 463 27.77 12.64 -8.22
CA GLY A 463 29.15 12.20 -8.04
C GLY A 463 29.27 10.69 -7.79
N PRO A 464 30.43 10.05 -8.07
CA PRO A 464 30.61 8.60 -7.89
C PRO A 464 30.37 8.11 -6.45
N SER A 465 30.69 8.93 -5.45
CA SER A 465 30.52 8.60 -4.02
C SER A 465 29.15 9.01 -3.46
N GLU A 466 28.32 9.72 -4.23
CA GLU A 466 27.05 10.24 -3.75
C GLU A 466 25.98 9.15 -3.79
N ALA A 467 25.47 8.78 -2.62
CA ALA A 467 24.37 7.84 -2.51
C ALA A 467 23.04 8.52 -2.86
N ARG A 468 22.30 7.95 -3.80
CA ARG A 468 20.95 8.41 -4.18
C ARG A 468 19.94 7.29 -4.04
N LEU A 469 18.70 7.66 -3.75
CA LEU A 469 17.54 6.76 -3.78
C LEU A 469 16.89 6.84 -5.16
N CYS A 470 16.59 5.69 -5.75
CA CYS A 470 15.87 5.67 -7.01
C CYS A 470 14.42 6.15 -6.82
N SER A 471 14.00 7.13 -7.60
CA SER A 471 12.64 7.68 -7.56
C SER A 471 11.56 6.66 -7.92
N PHE A 472 11.92 5.53 -8.54
CA PHE A 472 11.01 4.40 -8.83
C PHE A 472 11.19 3.22 -7.85
N ASN A 473 12.07 3.35 -6.84
CA ASN A 473 12.17 2.37 -5.77
C ASN A 473 10.92 2.46 -4.90
N LEU A 474 10.08 1.45 -4.98
CA LEU A 474 8.83 1.49 -4.26
C LEU A 474 8.95 1.31 -2.77
N PRO A 475 9.78 0.42 -2.21
CA PRO A 475 9.87 0.26 -0.75
C PRO A 475 10.56 1.43 -0.02
N GLY A 476 11.43 2.17 -0.70
CA GLY A 476 12.34 3.15 -0.09
C GLY A 476 12.07 4.61 -0.45
N TYR A 477 11.50 4.92 -1.61
CA TYR A 477 11.31 6.32 -2.03
C TYR A 477 9.90 6.84 -1.74
N PRO A 478 9.73 7.86 -0.86
CA PRO A 478 8.40 8.31 -0.40
C PRO A 478 7.43 8.74 -1.50
N ARG A 479 7.94 9.25 -2.62
CA ARG A 479 7.14 9.73 -3.77
C ARG A 479 7.11 8.73 -4.93
N GLY A 480 7.62 7.51 -4.76
CA GLY A 480 7.82 6.60 -5.90
C GLY A 480 6.51 6.19 -6.58
N VAL A 481 5.45 6.08 -5.79
CA VAL A 481 4.07 5.89 -6.24
C VAL A 481 3.62 7.02 -7.16
N LEU A 482 3.76 8.25 -6.70
CA LEU A 482 3.36 9.42 -7.45
C LEU A 482 4.15 9.54 -8.76
N PHE A 483 5.47 9.31 -8.71
CA PHE A 483 6.30 9.36 -9.90
C PHE A 483 5.97 8.26 -10.90
N LEU A 484 5.70 7.03 -10.46
CA LEU A 484 5.30 5.94 -11.35
C LEU A 484 3.92 6.14 -11.96
N GLN A 485 2.96 6.73 -11.22
CA GLN A 485 1.68 7.15 -11.79
C GLN A 485 1.88 8.18 -12.89
N ARG A 486 2.66 9.23 -12.62
CA ARG A 486 2.89 10.28 -13.60
C ARG A 486 3.73 9.83 -14.79
N PHE A 487 4.67 8.92 -14.56
CA PHE A 487 5.43 8.23 -15.61
C PHE A 487 4.52 7.40 -16.52
N ALA A 488 3.58 6.65 -15.95
CA ALA A 488 2.61 5.90 -16.76
C ALA A 488 1.77 6.85 -17.62
N GLU A 489 1.29 7.95 -17.05
CA GLU A 489 0.52 8.93 -17.82
C GLU A 489 1.34 9.57 -18.95
N ALA A 490 2.59 9.95 -18.67
CA ALA A 490 3.55 10.44 -19.66
C ALA A 490 3.80 9.42 -20.79
N ALA A 491 3.87 8.12 -20.46
CA ALA A 491 4.03 7.04 -21.45
C ALA A 491 2.82 6.88 -22.37
N TYR A 492 1.60 7.12 -21.87
CA TYR A 492 0.39 7.08 -22.69
C TYR A 492 0.35 8.19 -23.74
N ILE A 493 0.71 9.42 -23.37
CA ILE A 493 0.74 10.54 -24.32
C ILE A 493 2.06 10.67 -25.08
N ASN A 494 3.02 9.78 -24.80
CA ASN A 494 4.38 9.82 -25.36
C ASN A 494 5.06 11.18 -25.17
N ASP A 495 4.93 11.77 -23.97
CA ASP A 495 5.49 13.08 -23.64
C ASP A 495 5.99 13.08 -22.19
N TRP A 496 7.28 13.32 -22.03
CA TRP A 496 7.96 13.32 -20.72
C TRP A 496 7.78 14.62 -19.94
N ARG A 497 7.39 15.72 -20.60
CA ARG A 497 7.35 17.06 -19.98
C ARG A 497 6.49 17.11 -18.73
N PRO A 498 5.29 16.50 -18.67
CA PRO A 498 4.47 16.55 -17.46
C PRO A 498 5.04 15.77 -16.27
N LEU A 499 5.90 14.77 -16.50
CA LEU A 499 6.65 14.10 -15.44
C LEU A 499 7.78 15.00 -14.92
N SER A 500 8.47 15.69 -15.84
CA SER A 500 9.50 16.67 -15.48
C SER A 500 8.94 17.83 -14.68
N GLU A 501 7.84 18.44 -15.13
CA GLU A 501 7.18 19.54 -14.42
C GLU A 501 6.81 19.15 -12.99
N LEU A 502 6.25 17.94 -12.81
CA LEU A 502 5.96 17.41 -11.49
C LEU A 502 7.23 17.27 -10.63
N ALA A 503 8.31 16.73 -11.19
CA ALA A 503 9.58 16.55 -10.49
C ALA A 503 10.22 17.90 -10.08
N VAL A 504 10.14 18.91 -10.94
CA VAL A 504 10.58 20.28 -10.65
C VAL A 504 9.73 20.89 -9.54
N ASP A 505 8.39 20.84 -9.67
CA ASP A 505 7.47 21.40 -8.67
C ASP A 505 7.70 20.77 -7.27
N LEU A 506 7.98 19.46 -7.23
CA LEU A 506 8.20 18.73 -5.98
C LEU A 506 9.60 18.95 -5.37
N SER A 507 10.58 19.40 -6.16
CA SER A 507 11.95 19.67 -5.66
C SER A 507 12.03 20.77 -4.61
N THR A 508 11.04 21.65 -4.60
CA THR A 508 10.94 22.72 -3.60
C THR A 508 9.82 22.47 -2.60
N ALA A 509 9.10 21.35 -2.71
CA ALA A 509 7.97 21.02 -1.87
C ALA A 509 8.42 20.10 -0.74
N PRO A 510 8.31 20.50 0.53
CA PRO A 510 8.54 19.59 1.64
C PRO A 510 7.44 18.51 1.69
N THR A 511 7.78 17.30 2.15
CA THR A 511 6.82 16.20 2.37
C THR A 511 5.60 16.67 3.14
N CYS A 512 4.41 16.18 2.78
CA CYS A 512 3.16 16.54 3.44
C CYS A 512 3.24 16.23 4.94
N PRO A 513 2.91 17.19 5.84
CA PRO A 513 2.97 16.98 7.29
C PRO A 513 1.80 16.12 7.77
N LYS A 514 0.78 15.91 6.92
CA LYS A 514 -0.44 15.15 7.25
C LYS A 514 -1.13 15.73 8.49
N ILE A 515 -1.08 15.01 9.60
CA ILE A 515 -1.61 15.37 10.93
C ILE A 515 -0.52 15.71 11.94
N ASP A 516 0.76 15.59 11.56
CA ASP A 516 1.89 15.91 12.42
C ASP A 516 2.07 17.43 12.44
N LEU A 517 1.71 18.02 13.57
CA LEU A 517 1.72 19.46 13.75
C LEU A 517 3.15 20.01 13.91
N GLU A 518 4.12 19.22 14.34
CA GLU A 518 5.49 19.70 14.53
C GLU A 518 6.19 19.93 13.19
N SER A 519 6.07 19.00 12.24
CA SER A 519 6.60 19.17 10.89
C SER A 519 5.83 20.18 10.02
N ALA A 520 4.73 20.74 10.54
CA ALA A 520 3.84 21.64 9.83
C ALA A 520 4.08 23.15 10.11
N LYS A 521 4.95 23.50 11.06
CA LYS A 521 5.28 24.89 11.42
C LYS A 521 6.05 25.61 10.30
N ASN A 522 5.88 26.92 10.21
CA ASN A 522 6.63 27.78 9.26
C ASN A 522 6.59 27.25 7.81
N ARG A 523 5.41 26.90 7.32
CA ARG A 523 5.21 26.37 5.97
C ARG A 523 4.35 27.28 5.12
N ARG A 524 4.48 27.09 3.80
CA ARG A 524 3.56 27.65 2.82
C ARG A 524 2.29 26.79 2.71
N TRP A 525 1.16 27.47 2.64
CA TRP A 525 -0.16 26.85 2.57
C TRP A 525 -1.02 27.43 1.44
N TRP A 526 -1.86 26.58 0.88
CA TRP A 526 -2.86 26.88 -0.15
C TRP A 526 -4.25 26.51 0.35
N GLY A 527 -5.28 26.94 -0.38
CA GLY A 527 -6.67 26.61 -0.09
C GLY A 527 -7.38 27.74 0.65
N TRP A 528 -7.97 27.43 1.80
CA TRP A 528 -8.82 28.33 2.57
C TRP A 528 -8.54 28.22 4.06
N ASP A 529 -9.04 29.18 4.84
CA ASP A 529 -8.90 29.16 6.31
C ASP A 529 -9.47 27.89 6.93
N ASN A 530 -10.55 27.36 6.37
CA ASN A 530 -11.20 26.12 6.85
C ASN A 530 -10.70 24.84 6.17
N ALA A 531 -9.83 24.95 5.16
CA ALA A 531 -9.30 23.81 4.41
C ALA A 531 -7.87 24.11 3.92
N HIS A 532 -6.87 23.74 4.70
CA HIS A 532 -5.47 24.05 4.40
C HIS A 532 -4.82 22.94 3.57
N ILE A 533 -4.05 23.34 2.56
CA ILE A 533 -3.40 22.44 1.62
C ILE A 533 -1.90 22.71 1.65
N CYS A 534 -1.09 21.73 2.04
CA CYS A 534 0.37 21.89 2.04
C CYS A 534 0.91 21.92 0.60
N GLN A 535 2.14 22.40 0.39
CA GLN A 535 2.74 22.52 -0.95
C GLN A 535 2.71 21.22 -1.76
N GLU A 536 3.07 20.08 -1.16
CA GLU A 536 3.03 18.80 -1.87
C GLU A 536 1.61 18.43 -2.31
N CYS A 537 0.61 18.56 -1.42
CA CYS A 537 -0.78 18.27 -1.79
C CYS A 537 -1.34 19.30 -2.78
N TYR A 538 -0.87 20.54 -2.75
CA TYR A 538 -1.21 21.53 -3.75
C TYR A 538 -0.75 21.09 -5.13
N VAL A 539 0.54 20.79 -5.29
CA VAL A 539 1.14 20.32 -6.54
C VAL A 539 0.46 19.05 -7.07
N VAL A 540 0.19 18.09 -6.18
CA VAL A 540 -0.28 16.76 -6.58
C VAL A 540 -1.79 16.69 -6.82
N VAL A 541 -2.58 17.53 -6.13
CA VAL A 541 -4.05 17.38 -6.12
C VAL A 541 -4.78 18.62 -6.61
N ALA A 542 -4.32 19.81 -6.24
CA ALA A 542 -5.10 21.03 -6.39
C ALA A 542 -4.65 21.95 -7.53
N LYS A 543 -3.38 21.93 -7.90
CA LYS A 543 -2.83 22.75 -8.99
C LYS A 543 -3.50 22.38 -10.31
N GLY A 544 -4.05 23.38 -10.99
CA GLY A 544 -4.81 23.26 -12.24
C GLY A 544 -6.26 22.83 -12.07
N THR A 545 -6.81 22.70 -10.86
CA THR A 545 -8.24 22.34 -10.70
C THR A 545 -9.14 23.58 -10.77
N LYS A 546 -10.43 23.38 -11.10
CA LYS A 546 -11.42 24.47 -11.17
C LYS A 546 -11.56 25.29 -9.88
N LEU A 547 -11.28 24.70 -8.72
CA LEU A 547 -11.39 25.38 -7.43
C LEU A 547 -10.13 26.18 -7.06
N GLU A 548 -8.98 25.93 -7.68
CA GLU A 548 -7.71 26.62 -7.37
C GLU A 548 -7.85 28.14 -7.47
N ARG A 549 -8.57 28.63 -8.49
CA ARG A 549 -8.79 30.07 -8.69
C ARG A 549 -9.50 30.76 -7.52
N HIS A 550 -10.23 30.00 -6.70
CA HIS A 550 -10.99 30.51 -5.54
C HIS A 550 -10.23 30.37 -4.22
N PHE A 551 -8.96 29.95 -4.23
CA PHE A 551 -8.15 29.87 -3.02
C PHE A 551 -7.94 31.25 -2.41
N THR A 552 -8.17 31.38 -1.10
CA THR A 552 -7.83 32.58 -0.33
C THR A 552 -6.36 32.56 0.09
N MET A 553 -5.78 31.38 0.27
CA MET A 553 -4.36 31.18 0.53
C MET A 553 -3.64 30.70 -0.74
N LYS A 554 -2.58 31.39 -1.15
CA LYS A 554 -1.83 31.09 -2.39
C LYS A 554 -0.34 31.00 -2.11
N GLY A 555 0.07 29.97 -1.37
CA GLY A 555 1.45 29.80 -0.92
C GLY A 555 1.80 30.74 0.25
N SER A 556 0.80 31.15 1.03
CA SER A 556 0.97 32.03 2.17
C SER A 556 1.81 31.34 3.24
N GLN A 557 2.86 32.00 3.71
CA GLN A 557 3.70 31.52 4.81
C GLN A 557 2.91 31.66 6.12
N VAL A 558 2.74 30.56 6.84
CA VAL A 558 2.03 30.53 8.13
C VAL A 558 2.98 30.02 9.20
N ALA A 559 3.16 30.81 10.26
CA ALA A 559 4.04 30.45 11.37
C ALA A 559 3.44 29.32 12.21
N GLU A 560 2.13 29.39 12.50
CA GLU A 560 1.45 28.34 13.26
C GLU A 560 1.37 27.02 12.47
N SER A 561 1.32 25.95 13.24
CA SER A 561 1.09 24.63 12.69
C SER A 561 -0.34 24.47 12.14
N ARG A 562 -0.46 23.84 10.97
CA ARG A 562 -1.74 23.52 10.34
C ARG A 562 -1.79 22.05 9.90
N LEU A 563 -2.99 21.47 10.00
CA LEU A 563 -3.36 20.18 9.42
C LEU A 563 -3.46 20.30 7.90
N CYS A 564 -2.92 19.34 7.14
CA CYS A 564 -3.22 19.25 5.71
C CYS A 564 -4.56 18.56 5.49
N ASP A 565 -5.54 19.22 4.89
CA ASP A 565 -6.84 18.62 4.64
C ASP A 565 -6.79 17.61 3.49
N LEU A 566 -5.94 17.85 2.48
CA LEU A 566 -5.81 16.96 1.31
C LEU A 566 -4.79 15.82 1.47
N TYR A 567 -4.31 15.50 2.67
CA TYR A 567 -3.59 14.22 2.84
C TYR A 567 -4.57 13.03 2.87
N SER A 568 -5.81 13.24 3.35
CA SER A 568 -6.80 12.18 3.54
C SER A 568 -7.40 11.74 2.20
N PRO A 569 -7.48 10.44 1.90
CA PRO A 569 -8.13 9.94 0.67
C PRO A 569 -9.59 10.40 0.54
N ARG A 570 -10.34 10.44 1.64
CA ARG A 570 -11.73 10.91 1.66
C ARG A 570 -11.83 12.40 1.35
N MET A 571 -10.98 13.22 1.97
CA MET A 571 -10.94 14.64 1.69
C MET A 571 -10.56 14.94 0.23
N ARG A 572 -9.63 14.16 -0.35
CA ARG A 572 -9.33 14.23 -1.79
C ARG A 572 -10.55 13.89 -2.64
N GLN A 573 -11.34 12.89 -2.26
CA GLN A 573 -12.56 12.53 -2.99
C GLN A 573 -13.61 13.64 -2.91
N LEU A 574 -13.83 14.21 -1.72
CA LEU A 574 -14.75 15.34 -1.54
C LEU A 574 -14.29 16.58 -2.33
N TYR A 575 -12.99 16.89 -2.31
CA TYR A 575 -12.41 17.98 -3.10
C TYR A 575 -12.59 17.75 -4.61
N LYS A 576 -12.33 16.53 -5.10
CA LYS A 576 -12.55 16.15 -6.51
C LYS A 576 -14.04 16.29 -6.89
N ASN A 577 -14.94 15.83 -6.03
CA ASN A 577 -16.38 15.97 -6.25
C ASN A 577 -16.78 17.45 -6.31
N ALA A 578 -16.29 18.27 -5.39
CA ALA A 578 -16.52 19.72 -5.39
C ALA A 578 -15.92 20.39 -6.63
N CYS A 579 -14.77 19.94 -7.15
CA CYS A 579 -14.24 20.43 -8.43
C CYS A 579 -15.16 20.07 -9.61
N LYS A 580 -15.81 18.90 -9.58
CA LYS A 580 -16.75 18.44 -10.62
C LYS A 580 -18.07 19.22 -10.56
N THR A 581 -18.67 19.35 -9.37
CA THR A 581 -19.98 19.98 -9.17
C THR A 581 -19.93 21.49 -8.92
N GLN A 582 -18.73 22.03 -8.69
CA GLN A 582 -18.49 23.41 -8.22
C GLN A 582 -19.11 23.72 -6.85
N ASP A 583 -19.42 22.68 -6.06
CA ASP A 583 -19.96 22.83 -4.71
C ASP A 583 -18.83 23.04 -3.67
N LEU A 584 -18.27 24.25 -3.66
CA LEU A 584 -17.24 24.64 -2.70
C LEU A 584 -17.77 24.68 -1.26
N ALA A 585 -19.02 25.09 -1.07
CA ALA A 585 -19.61 25.29 0.25
C ALA A 585 -19.69 23.99 1.05
N SER A 586 -20.18 22.91 0.44
CA SER A 586 -20.25 21.59 1.09
C SER A 586 -18.86 21.05 1.45
N PHE A 587 -17.87 21.24 0.59
CA PHE A 587 -16.49 20.83 0.87
C PHE A 587 -15.90 21.57 2.08
N LEU A 588 -16.04 22.90 2.13
CA LEU A 588 -15.52 23.71 3.24
C LEU A 588 -16.25 23.42 4.56
N SER A 589 -17.56 23.18 4.50
CA SER A 589 -18.37 22.77 5.66
C SER A 589 -17.84 21.46 6.26
N PHE A 590 -17.60 20.44 5.41
CA PHE A 590 -17.05 19.17 5.87
C PHE A 590 -15.62 19.30 6.40
N ALA A 591 -14.77 20.09 5.75
CA ALA A 591 -13.40 20.35 6.22
C ALA A 591 -13.39 20.98 7.63
N ARG A 592 -14.31 21.91 7.89
CA ARG A 592 -14.51 22.51 9.22
C ARG A 592 -14.92 21.46 10.25
N GLN A 593 -15.94 20.65 9.96
CA GLN A 593 -16.41 19.57 10.85
C GLN A 593 -15.27 18.59 11.17
N ARG A 594 -14.50 18.18 10.16
CA ARG A 594 -13.34 17.30 10.32
C ARG A 594 -12.32 17.89 11.28
N ARG A 595 -12.04 19.19 11.18
CA ARG A 595 -11.09 19.87 12.08
C ARG A 595 -11.59 19.93 13.52
N GLU A 596 -12.88 20.17 13.73
CA GLU A 596 -13.48 20.14 15.06
C GLU A 596 -13.36 18.75 15.71
N ILE A 597 -13.58 17.69 14.93
CA ILE A 597 -13.38 16.31 15.40
C ILE A 597 -11.91 16.02 15.68
N TYR A 598 -10.99 16.47 14.83
CA TYR A 598 -9.54 16.33 15.07
C TYR A 598 -9.16 16.92 16.43
N LEU A 599 -9.55 18.17 16.71
CA LEU A 599 -9.20 18.87 17.95
C LEU A 599 -9.69 18.16 19.21
N ARG A 600 -10.80 17.41 19.12
CA ARG A 600 -11.38 16.63 20.24
C ARG A 600 -10.82 15.21 20.36
N THR A 601 -10.14 14.70 19.33
CA THR A 601 -9.78 13.27 19.26
C THR A 601 -8.28 13.06 19.23
N VAL A 602 -7.59 13.45 18.15
CA VAL A 602 -6.19 13.06 17.89
C VAL A 602 -5.22 13.55 18.97
N PRO A 603 -5.27 14.82 19.45
CA PRO A 603 -4.40 15.27 20.52
C PRO A 603 -4.60 14.49 21.83
N GLU A 604 -5.86 14.18 22.18
CA GLU A 604 -6.19 13.42 23.38
C GLU A 604 -5.72 11.97 23.27
N MET A 605 -5.92 11.33 22.12
CA MET A 605 -5.38 9.99 21.86
C MET A 605 -3.86 9.97 22.00
N ASN A 606 -3.15 10.95 21.41
CA ASN A 606 -1.69 11.04 21.51
C ASN A 606 -1.25 11.26 22.97
N ARG A 607 -1.95 12.10 23.74
CA ARG A 607 -1.70 12.30 25.17
C ARG A 607 -1.85 11.00 25.96
N MET A 608 -2.94 10.26 25.73
CA MET A 608 -3.20 8.98 26.39
C MET A 608 -2.13 7.94 26.05
N LEU A 609 -1.74 7.83 24.77
CA LEU A 609 -0.70 6.91 24.33
C LEU A 609 0.68 7.28 24.90
N ALA A 610 1.01 8.58 24.97
CA ALA A 610 2.25 9.04 25.61
C ALA A 610 2.27 8.72 27.11
N ALA A 611 1.17 8.97 27.81
CA ALA A 611 1.03 8.63 29.24
C ALA A 611 1.17 7.11 29.46
N ALA A 612 0.52 6.29 28.64
CA ALA A 612 0.65 4.84 28.70
C ALA A 612 2.09 4.37 28.43
N LYS A 613 2.79 4.96 27.46
CA LYS A 613 4.20 4.66 27.19
C LYS A 613 5.11 5.02 28.38
N HIS A 614 4.90 6.17 29.01
CA HIS A 614 5.65 6.56 30.21
C HIS A 614 5.38 5.61 31.37
N ALA A 615 4.12 5.25 31.61
CA ALA A 615 3.75 4.31 32.66
C ALA A 615 4.35 2.91 32.41
N LEU A 616 4.35 2.42 31.17
CA LEU A 616 5.00 1.16 30.82
C LEU A 616 6.51 1.20 31.02
N SER A 617 7.17 2.31 30.66
CA SER A 617 8.59 2.49 30.94
C SER A 617 8.87 2.49 32.45
N GLN A 618 8.01 3.12 33.25
CA GLN A 618 8.13 3.10 34.71
C GLN A 618 7.93 1.69 35.28
N ALA A 619 6.95 0.94 34.78
CA ALA A 619 6.72 -0.44 35.15
C ALA A 619 7.96 -1.31 34.84
N GLN A 620 8.59 -1.13 33.69
CA GLN A 620 9.85 -1.83 33.35
C GLN A 620 10.97 -1.52 34.35
N THR A 621 11.14 -0.25 34.73
CA THR A 621 12.14 0.14 35.76
C THR A 621 11.83 -0.50 37.11
N LEU A 622 10.56 -0.54 37.52
CA LEU A 622 10.13 -1.20 38.76
C LEU A 622 10.37 -2.72 38.72
N GLY A 623 10.16 -3.37 37.57
CA GLY A 623 10.49 -4.79 37.37
C GLY A 623 12.00 -5.07 37.50
N LEU A 624 12.84 -4.21 36.95
CA LEU A 624 14.30 -4.31 37.14
C LEU A 624 14.70 -4.11 38.61
N ALA A 625 14.06 -3.17 39.31
CA ALA A 625 14.27 -2.97 40.73
C ALA A 625 13.85 -4.21 41.55
N ALA A 626 12.70 -4.82 41.23
CA ALA A 626 12.22 -6.04 41.88
C ALA A 626 13.24 -7.19 41.76
N VAL A 627 13.77 -7.42 40.55
CA VAL A 627 14.81 -8.44 40.31
C VAL A 627 16.09 -8.13 41.09
N THR A 628 16.53 -6.88 41.09
CA THR A 628 17.77 -6.44 41.76
C THR A 628 17.67 -6.62 43.27
N PHE A 629 16.58 -6.15 43.89
CA PHE A 629 16.34 -6.30 45.32
C PHE A 629 16.12 -7.75 45.72
N SER A 630 15.48 -8.56 44.87
CA SER A 630 15.31 -9.99 45.11
C SER A 630 16.66 -10.70 45.15
N ALA A 631 17.56 -10.41 44.20
CA ALA A 631 18.90 -10.98 44.17
C ALA A 631 19.73 -10.58 45.41
N ALA A 632 19.71 -9.29 45.79
CA ALA A 632 20.39 -8.81 46.99
C ALA A 632 19.82 -9.44 48.27
N GLY A 633 18.49 -9.56 48.36
CA GLY A 633 17.81 -10.17 49.50
C GLY A 633 18.12 -11.65 49.64
N ASN A 634 18.17 -12.42 48.55
CA ASN A 634 18.53 -13.84 48.59
C ASN A 634 20.01 -14.05 49.00
N LEU A 635 20.93 -13.20 48.53
CA LEU A 635 22.33 -13.23 48.96
C LEU A 635 22.45 -12.94 50.47
N ASN A 636 21.71 -11.94 50.96
CA ASN A 636 21.68 -11.62 52.38
C ASN A 636 21.07 -12.73 53.24
N ALA A 637 20.00 -13.36 52.78
CA ALA A 637 19.37 -14.50 53.45
C ALA A 637 20.30 -15.73 53.54
N THR A 638 21.22 -15.88 52.58
CA THR A 638 22.19 -16.97 52.57
C THR A 638 23.35 -16.71 53.53
N ASN A 639 23.75 -15.44 53.70
CA ASN A 639 24.93 -15.05 54.48
C ASN A 639 24.64 -14.72 55.95
N PHE A 640 23.39 -14.42 56.30
CA PHE A 640 22.99 -13.98 57.64
C PHE A 640 21.76 -14.73 58.13
N TYR A 641 21.73 -15.02 59.43
CA TYR A 641 20.59 -15.63 60.10
C TYR A 641 19.61 -14.55 60.59
N TYR A 642 18.32 -14.71 60.28
CA TYR A 642 17.25 -13.79 60.68
C TYR A 642 16.28 -14.53 61.63
N ASP A 643 16.00 -13.94 62.80
CA ASP A 643 15.10 -14.50 63.83
C ASP A 643 13.66 -13.97 63.74
N HIS A 644 13.41 -12.99 62.87
CA HIS A 644 12.11 -12.40 62.61
C HIS A 644 11.88 -12.20 61.10
N THR A 645 10.63 -11.95 60.72
CA THR A 645 10.26 -11.62 59.34
C THR A 645 9.74 -10.19 59.25
N VAL A 646 9.87 -9.59 58.08
CA VAL A 646 9.39 -8.24 57.77
C VAL A 646 8.19 -8.29 56.81
N GLY A 647 7.41 -7.21 56.75
CA GLY A 647 6.17 -7.18 55.98
C GLY A 647 5.38 -5.88 56.09
N ASN A 648 4.40 -5.71 55.20
CA ASN A 648 3.41 -4.64 55.29
C ASN A 648 2.06 -5.06 54.67
N SER A 649 1.04 -4.23 54.85
CA SER A 649 -0.32 -4.49 54.34
C SER A 649 -0.45 -4.48 52.82
N THR A 650 0.52 -3.96 52.08
CA THR A 650 0.46 -3.84 50.61
C THR A 650 0.89 -5.12 49.92
N VAL A 651 1.94 -5.79 50.43
CA VAL A 651 2.53 -6.99 49.81
C VAL A 651 2.55 -8.21 50.72
N GLY A 652 1.98 -8.10 51.92
CA GLY A 652 1.92 -9.17 52.91
C GLY A 652 3.09 -9.17 53.89
N HIS A 653 3.07 -10.15 54.80
CA HIS A 653 4.09 -10.37 55.82
C HIS A 653 4.80 -11.71 55.60
N GLY A 654 6.02 -11.85 56.13
CA GLY A 654 6.79 -13.10 56.08
C GLY A 654 8.07 -13.07 55.24
N TYR A 655 8.55 -11.88 54.83
CA TYR A 655 9.80 -11.74 54.07
C TYR A 655 11.00 -11.86 55.02
N GLN A 656 12.05 -12.59 54.63
CA GLN A 656 13.20 -12.87 55.50
C GLN A 656 14.06 -11.64 55.81
N ASN A 657 14.07 -10.63 54.93
CA ASN A 657 14.80 -9.37 55.13
C ASN A 657 14.14 -8.22 54.36
N GLU A 658 14.59 -6.99 54.65
CA GLU A 658 14.06 -5.77 54.06
C GLU A 658 14.24 -5.71 52.53
N GLN A 659 15.31 -6.28 51.98
CA GLN A 659 15.51 -6.27 50.52
C GLN A 659 14.46 -7.13 49.80
N LEU A 660 14.10 -8.29 50.35
CA LEU A 660 13.01 -9.12 49.82
C LEU A 660 11.65 -8.42 49.93
N LEU A 661 11.40 -7.68 51.00
CA LEU A 661 10.21 -6.83 51.12
C LEU A 661 10.18 -5.73 50.05
N GLN A 662 11.32 -5.07 49.81
CA GLN A 662 11.46 -4.04 48.77
C GLN A 662 11.26 -4.61 47.36
N ALA A 663 11.73 -5.83 47.11
CA ALA A 663 11.49 -6.54 45.85
C ALA A 663 9.99 -6.77 45.62
N ALA A 664 9.27 -7.26 46.63
CA ALA A 664 7.83 -7.48 46.55
C ALA A 664 7.05 -6.16 46.36
N MET A 665 7.44 -5.08 47.05
CA MET A 665 6.85 -3.75 46.86
C MET A 665 7.06 -3.21 45.44
N ALA A 666 8.25 -3.40 44.88
CA ALA A 666 8.56 -3.00 43.51
C ALA A 666 7.76 -3.82 42.49
N ASP A 667 7.60 -5.14 42.70
CA ASP A 667 6.79 -6.00 41.84
C ASP A 667 5.30 -5.64 41.88
N HIS A 668 4.74 -5.44 43.07
CA HIS A 668 3.35 -4.97 43.23
C HIS A 668 3.13 -3.63 42.51
N SER A 669 4.06 -2.68 42.70
CA SER A 669 3.99 -1.36 42.04
C SER A 669 4.10 -1.48 40.51
N MET A 670 4.96 -2.36 40.00
CA MET A 670 5.07 -2.66 38.57
C MET A 670 3.73 -3.15 38.02
N GLN A 671 3.10 -4.14 38.67
CA GLN A 671 1.83 -4.71 38.23
C GLN A 671 0.71 -3.67 38.22
N GLN A 672 0.64 -2.83 39.25
CA GLN A 672 -0.36 -1.77 39.36
C GLN A 672 -0.21 -0.70 38.26
N VAL A 673 1.01 -0.21 38.04
CA VAL A 673 1.30 0.80 37.00
C VAL A 673 1.06 0.21 35.61
N GLY A 674 1.49 -1.03 35.37
CA GLY A 674 1.25 -1.75 34.11
C GLY A 674 -0.24 -1.92 33.82
N ALA A 675 -1.01 -2.39 34.80
CA ALA A 675 -2.45 -2.60 34.67
C ALA A 675 -3.23 -1.31 34.42
N ALA A 676 -2.83 -0.19 35.03
CA ALA A 676 -3.43 1.11 34.77
C ALA A 676 -3.14 1.63 33.35
N ALA A 677 -1.94 1.37 32.83
CA ALA A 677 -1.51 1.79 31.49
C ALA A 677 -2.20 1.02 30.36
N THR A 678 -2.46 -0.27 30.57
CA THR A 678 -3.04 -1.17 29.55
C THR A 678 -4.46 -1.64 29.89
N GLY A 679 -5.09 -1.01 30.88
CA GLY A 679 -6.38 -1.44 31.41
C GLY A 679 -7.52 -1.33 30.39
N PRO A 680 -8.57 -2.18 30.49
CA PRO A 680 -9.69 -2.18 29.54
C PRO A 680 -10.37 -0.82 29.35
N ALA A 681 -10.45 0.00 30.40
CA ALA A 681 -11.04 1.33 30.34
C ALA A 681 -10.22 2.32 29.50
N ALA A 682 -8.90 2.30 29.64
CA ALA A 682 -8.00 3.15 28.86
C ALA A 682 -8.07 2.79 27.36
N VAL A 683 -8.03 1.48 27.07
CA VAL A 683 -8.17 0.95 25.70
C VAL A 683 -9.54 1.29 25.10
N ALA A 684 -10.63 1.11 25.86
CA ALA A 684 -11.98 1.43 25.39
C ALA A 684 -12.14 2.92 25.06
N ARG A 685 -11.57 3.83 25.87
CA ARG A 685 -11.63 5.27 25.63
C ARG A 685 -10.85 5.68 24.38
N VAL A 686 -9.64 5.14 24.16
CA VAL A 686 -8.92 5.36 22.90
C VAL A 686 -9.73 4.84 21.71
N GLY A 687 -10.37 3.67 21.83
CA GLY A 687 -11.22 3.10 20.79
C GLY A 687 -12.47 3.94 20.45
N VAL A 688 -13.04 4.67 21.41
CA VAL A 688 -14.13 5.64 21.14
C VAL A 688 -13.61 6.83 20.32
N LEU A 689 -12.50 7.43 20.74
CA LEU A 689 -11.90 8.57 20.04
C LEU A 689 -11.44 8.19 18.63
N GLU A 690 -10.88 7.00 18.47
CA GLU A 690 -10.45 6.47 17.17
C GLU A 690 -11.65 6.27 16.23
N ARG A 691 -12.77 5.73 16.74
CA ARG A 691 -14.02 5.60 15.96
C ARG A 691 -14.55 6.95 15.51
N MET A 692 -14.56 7.96 16.38
CA MET A 692 -14.96 9.32 16.01
C MET A 692 -14.08 9.90 14.90
N TRP A 693 -12.76 9.71 14.99
CA TRP A 693 -11.84 10.17 13.94
C TRP A 693 -12.05 9.42 12.62
N LYS A 694 -12.22 8.09 12.66
CA LYS A 694 -12.50 7.25 11.48
C LYS A 694 -13.81 7.63 10.77
N GLN A 695 -14.76 8.29 11.45
CA GLN A 695 -15.99 8.77 10.80
C GLN A 695 -15.76 9.94 9.83
N VAL A 696 -14.61 10.64 9.89
CA VAL A 696 -14.28 11.76 9.01
C VAL A 696 -13.04 11.55 8.14
N GLU A 697 -12.35 10.43 8.33
CA GLU A 697 -11.33 9.91 7.40
C GLU A 697 -11.94 8.94 6.39
#